data_AF-A0A497GAE2-F1
#
_entry.id   AF-A0A497GAE2-F1
#
_cell.length_a   1.000
_cell.length_b   1.000
_cell.length_c   1.000
_cell.angle_alpha   90.00
_cell.angle_beta   90.00
_cell.angle_gamma   90.00
#
_symmetry.space_group_name_H-M   'P 1'
#
loop_
_entity.id
_entity.type
_entity.pdbx_description
1 polymer ?
#
loop_
_entity_poly.entity_id
_entity_poly.type
_entity_poly.pdbx_seq_one_letter_code
_entity_poly.pdbx_strand_id
1 'polypeptide(L)'
;MANQGEGACSKKEVVIDRYHGFKVFSWTVLEEYLEGRYALVRNTEPITPETLRGASLLIEVRVDTRFEPDELEAIVEFVWNGGGLLVCSSSGELVNQLLARFGVSLLQGGVYDEELGWFPVVEEFAPHPVTQGLGPVVYDEGTALEVEGAWTVLAFSGASTWLELDGDGERDPVEPAGPLPVMAAREYGSGRIVVIGSHFVFEDSWIYEEGNYQLMINAIDWLIRSRKVVSPPQGLINVWWIGAPNRAWIEFDRDPHDDPEVVTYWVGEPFSKFPSGVGTDIGSQRSRIRILFNVTWELRDAVLEICWSAGGSTAVDQFSVELNGVEVGVSAAVRGSDAPYAMLTETFDLGTLGVGLHEIAITHLQGDGTYFDYLTLKARSAKPAAPRGVGSLETYEERIGEPGLLIEDADIQMWVPERYEEHSRLIFEYLQAGYRALREIFGGHDLSVKFSVEHYPDDSPYSWGGTDAEGTIRYGYGNLEDDTTEWNVYGVPHVSGYYEEMAHCFIHDLGVGGFYEALGMMIGGEVAMRVAWNPYVEECREEGLRVFAETTAYYLEHNSGPPGVAENIWPTRVLAYIFQVEIVDVYGWEALSEAFRLVRQGYPMRSYSEEHSWGGFLEYLSMVVGVDVHEIFGRYGLPLLKWAGEPGYEEDGVEHVGGNQYVFRVKCFDREGTQPVDVKLHLYRNGVLVSTVSMTLVGGDSENGWVYEASVEISKPQEYSYAFSANDGVHEVFQAVGRPTFRRPLIPAEYSLADFPTPFTSDGSSLVTVVIGETAGHGAFGLGARTVDVLGAVGLMHTIGLASDAGVCNWVTDEELVRVDGGEIAVNWSGVPTSTVISVGGPGVNMLTLYYNDSSPFPWLYEPGVRSCIYDSLTDRCYSSGYRRYDYAVIWLHYDEQAGRSVLVVWGLTGRGTQAACLVLQHYWEYGELLRGRAVVLKWTDSNGNGKVDKADNIQLVESWP
;
A
#
# COMPACT_ATOMS: atom_id res chain seq x y z
N MET A 1 -7.84 58.84 -10.63
CA MET A 1 -8.53 58.76 -9.33
C MET A 1 -9.98 58.36 -9.58
N ALA A 2 -10.31 57.10 -9.32
CA ALA A 2 -11.63 56.63 -8.91
C ALA A 2 -11.52 55.10 -8.80
N ASN A 3 -11.29 54.61 -7.59
CA ASN A 3 -11.48 53.21 -7.26
C ASN A 3 -11.78 53.15 -5.76
N GLN A 4 -13.03 52.93 -5.38
CA GLN A 4 -13.45 52.31 -4.10
C GLN A 4 -14.92 51.90 -4.24
N GLY A 5 -15.13 50.64 -4.60
CA GLY A 5 -16.32 49.88 -4.27
C GLY A 5 -15.88 48.73 -3.39
N GLU A 6 -15.80 48.95 -2.07
CA GLU A 6 -15.63 47.87 -1.10
C GLU A 6 -16.94 47.07 -1.05
N GLY A 7 -16.87 45.79 -1.44
CA GLY A 7 -17.93 44.82 -1.14
C GLY A 7 -17.92 44.54 0.36
N ALA A 8 -19.03 44.82 1.04
CA ALA A 8 -19.20 44.48 2.45
C ALA A 8 -19.13 42.95 2.62
N CYS A 9 -18.17 42.46 3.41
CA CYS A 9 -18.08 41.07 3.82
C CYS A 9 -19.30 40.73 4.70
N SER A 10 -20.13 39.77 4.30
CA SER A 10 -21.24 39.30 5.12
C SER A 10 -20.72 38.66 6.40
N LYS A 11 -21.26 39.03 7.57
CA LYS A 11 -20.92 38.39 8.85
C LYS A 11 -21.18 36.88 8.75
N LYS A 12 -20.26 36.07 9.28
CA LYS A 12 -20.47 34.61 9.41
C LYS A 12 -21.64 34.32 10.33
N GLU A 13 -22.38 33.27 10.04
CA GLU A 13 -23.53 32.86 10.84
C GLU A 13 -23.12 31.92 11.99
N VAL A 14 -23.69 32.12 13.16
CA VAL A 14 -23.52 31.28 14.36
C VAL A 14 -24.89 30.90 14.86
N VAL A 15 -25.12 29.60 15.07
CA VAL A 15 -26.36 29.06 15.58
C VAL A 15 -26.17 28.70 17.05
N ILE A 16 -26.98 29.28 17.93
CA ILE A 16 -27.12 28.83 19.32
C ILE A 16 -28.42 28.07 19.45
N ASP A 17 -28.36 26.84 19.94
CA ASP A 17 -29.55 26.03 20.08
C ASP A 17 -30.30 26.34 21.38
N ARG A 18 -31.55 26.83 21.23
CA ARG A 18 -32.49 27.09 22.32
C ARG A 18 -33.64 26.08 22.33
N TYR A 19 -33.69 25.17 21.35
CA TYR A 19 -34.69 24.11 21.33
C TYR A 19 -34.36 23.05 22.38
N HIS A 20 -33.11 22.58 22.42
CA HIS A 20 -32.65 21.60 23.41
C HIS A 20 -32.12 22.21 24.71
N GLY A 21 -31.72 23.49 24.70
CA GLY A 21 -31.14 24.17 25.87
C GLY A 21 -32.14 24.68 26.93
N PHE A 22 -31.72 24.71 28.20
CA PHE A 22 -32.52 25.23 29.33
C PHE A 22 -32.79 26.75 29.25
N LYS A 23 -34.03 27.16 29.59
CA LYS A 23 -34.53 28.53 29.39
C LYS A 23 -34.18 29.56 30.49
N VAL A 24 -33.45 29.19 31.53
CA VAL A 24 -33.42 29.95 32.82
C VAL A 24 -32.07 30.62 33.15
N PHE A 25 -31.01 30.43 32.35
CA PHE A 25 -29.70 31.04 32.60
C PHE A 25 -29.42 32.26 31.71
N SER A 26 -28.70 33.24 32.27
CA SER A 26 -28.27 34.43 31.55
C SER A 26 -26.87 34.19 30.96
N TRP A 27 -26.84 34.04 29.63
CA TRP A 27 -25.65 33.95 28.79
C TRP A 27 -25.50 35.23 27.98
N THR A 28 -25.88 36.34 28.59
CA THR A 28 -26.03 37.63 27.93
C THR A 28 -24.69 38.08 27.40
N VAL A 29 -23.61 37.85 28.15
CA VAL A 29 -22.25 38.23 27.74
C VAL A 29 -21.79 37.45 26.50
N LEU A 30 -22.05 36.13 26.45
CA LEU A 30 -21.75 35.30 25.27
C LEU A 30 -22.57 35.76 24.06
N GLU A 31 -23.88 35.96 24.23
CA GLU A 31 -24.73 36.40 23.13
C GLU A 31 -24.37 37.81 22.63
N GLU A 32 -24.10 38.76 23.52
CA GLU A 32 -23.63 40.10 23.15
C GLU A 32 -22.28 40.04 22.41
N TYR A 33 -21.36 39.17 22.87
CA TYR A 33 -20.08 38.93 22.19
C TYR A 33 -20.30 38.42 20.77
N LEU A 34 -21.22 37.47 20.59
CA LEU A 34 -21.55 36.86 19.30
C LEU A 34 -22.28 37.85 18.38
N GLU A 35 -23.31 38.56 18.84
CA GLU A 35 -24.05 39.55 18.04
C GLU A 35 -23.16 40.70 17.55
N GLY A 36 -22.19 41.11 18.38
CA GLY A 36 -21.19 42.10 18.01
C GLY A 36 -20.40 41.69 16.75
N ARG A 37 -20.10 40.39 16.58
CA ARG A 37 -19.12 39.88 15.59
C ARG A 37 -19.73 39.05 14.46
N TYR A 38 -20.83 38.36 14.71
CA TYR A 38 -21.43 37.34 13.84
C TYR A 38 -22.91 37.63 13.59
N ALA A 39 -23.49 36.92 12.62
CA ALA A 39 -24.94 36.83 12.45
C ALA A 39 -25.45 35.71 13.39
N LEU A 40 -25.95 36.09 14.56
CA LEU A 40 -26.41 35.13 15.56
C LEU A 40 -27.84 34.67 15.25
N VAL A 41 -28.02 33.36 15.08
CA VAL A 41 -29.31 32.68 14.94
C VAL A 41 -29.61 31.95 16.25
N ARG A 42 -30.76 32.26 16.85
CA ARG A 42 -31.26 31.57 18.04
C ARG A 42 -32.28 30.53 17.59
N ASN A 43 -31.85 29.29 17.47
CA ASN A 43 -32.70 28.21 16.95
C ASN A 43 -33.70 27.75 18.03
N THR A 44 -34.99 27.67 17.70
CA THR A 44 -36.06 27.23 18.62
C THR A 44 -36.87 26.06 18.07
N GLU A 45 -36.38 25.41 17.02
CA GLU A 45 -36.99 24.27 16.34
C GLU A 45 -35.99 23.11 16.27
N PRO A 46 -36.39 21.87 15.91
CA PRO A 46 -35.43 20.79 15.67
C PRO A 46 -34.33 21.15 14.68
N ILE A 47 -33.12 20.63 14.89
CA ILE A 47 -31.94 20.91 14.09
C ILE A 47 -32.00 20.09 12.80
N THR A 48 -32.10 20.78 11.65
CA THR A 48 -32.07 20.13 10.33
C THR A 48 -30.87 20.62 9.50
N PRO A 49 -30.54 19.97 8.37
CA PRO A 49 -29.53 20.47 7.45
C PRO A 49 -29.80 21.90 6.97
N GLU A 50 -31.06 22.31 6.83
CA GLU A 50 -31.45 23.69 6.53
C GLU A 50 -31.11 24.66 7.67
N THR A 51 -31.31 24.27 8.93
CA THR A 51 -30.96 25.09 10.10
C THR A 51 -29.47 25.39 10.15
N LEU A 52 -28.63 24.45 9.73
CA LEU A 52 -27.17 24.57 9.75
C LEU A 52 -26.58 25.09 8.43
N ARG A 53 -27.44 25.35 7.43
CA ARG A 53 -27.00 25.73 6.08
C ARG A 53 -26.35 27.12 6.08
N GLY A 54 -25.02 27.15 5.93
CA GLY A 54 -24.25 28.39 5.92
C GLY A 54 -23.82 28.86 7.31
N ALA A 55 -24.20 28.14 8.37
CA ALA A 55 -23.66 28.33 9.70
C ALA A 55 -22.15 27.99 9.72
N SER A 56 -21.39 28.72 10.54
CA SER A 56 -19.97 28.44 10.80
C SER A 56 -19.73 27.79 12.16
N LEU A 57 -20.67 27.93 13.08
CA LEU A 57 -20.60 27.36 14.43
C LEU A 57 -22.01 27.02 14.93
N LEU A 58 -22.16 25.82 15.48
CA LEU A 58 -23.28 25.42 16.33
C LEU A 58 -22.82 25.41 17.79
N ILE A 59 -23.62 26.01 18.67
CA ILE A 59 -23.37 26.06 20.11
C ILE A 59 -24.48 25.31 20.83
N GLU A 60 -24.09 24.22 21.50
CA GLU A 60 -24.94 23.38 22.35
C GLU A 60 -24.60 23.62 23.82
N VAL A 61 -25.56 24.11 24.58
CA VAL A 61 -25.38 24.44 25.99
C VAL A 61 -26.50 23.81 26.80
N ARG A 62 -26.13 22.99 27.79
CA ARG A 62 -27.06 22.34 28.73
C ARG A 62 -28.29 21.73 28.04
N VAL A 63 -28.03 20.64 27.31
CA VAL A 63 -29.04 19.85 26.59
C VAL A 63 -30.00 19.20 27.60
N ASP A 64 -31.24 19.64 27.61
CA ASP A 64 -32.31 19.19 28.53
C ASP A 64 -33.46 18.47 27.79
N THR A 65 -33.41 18.38 26.45
CA THR A 65 -34.29 17.51 25.67
C THR A 65 -33.49 16.57 24.76
N ARG A 66 -34.12 15.47 24.37
CA ARG A 66 -33.50 14.43 23.53
C ARG A 66 -33.47 14.88 22.07
N PHE A 67 -32.33 14.66 21.40
CA PHE A 67 -32.21 14.77 19.95
C PHE A 67 -32.88 13.59 19.24
N GLU A 68 -33.59 13.86 18.15
CA GLU A 68 -34.02 12.83 17.21
C GLU A 68 -32.84 12.32 16.35
N PRO A 69 -32.89 11.08 15.82
CA PRO A 69 -31.81 10.50 15.02
C PRO A 69 -31.34 11.38 13.85
N ASP A 70 -32.29 12.00 13.14
CA ASP A 70 -32.02 12.85 11.97
C ASP A 70 -31.28 14.14 12.37
N GLU A 71 -31.53 14.68 13.57
CA GLU A 71 -30.81 15.86 14.09
C GLU A 71 -29.35 15.50 14.40
N LEU A 72 -29.14 14.33 15.00
CA LEU A 72 -27.79 13.84 15.28
C LEU A 72 -26.99 13.63 13.98
N GLU A 73 -27.63 13.12 12.93
CA GLU A 73 -27.02 12.99 11.61
C GLU A 73 -26.69 14.35 10.99
N ALA A 74 -27.61 15.32 11.05
CA ALA A 74 -27.39 16.66 10.54
C ALA A 74 -26.22 17.39 11.25
N ILE A 75 -26.09 17.23 12.58
CA ILE A 75 -24.98 17.82 13.34
C ILE A 75 -23.66 17.16 13.00
N VAL A 76 -23.62 15.81 12.90
CA VAL A 76 -22.41 15.07 12.51
C VAL A 76 -21.95 15.49 11.12
N GLU A 77 -22.87 15.60 10.16
CA GLU A 77 -22.59 16.06 8.80
C GLU A 77 -22.10 17.51 8.77
N PHE A 78 -22.74 18.40 9.53
CA PHE A 78 -22.34 19.80 9.64
C PHE A 78 -20.89 19.96 10.12
N VAL A 79 -20.52 19.26 11.19
CA VAL A 79 -19.14 19.28 11.69
C VAL A 79 -18.20 18.65 10.66
N TRP A 80 -18.56 17.50 10.10
CA TRP A 80 -17.73 16.84 9.08
C TRP A 80 -17.42 17.75 7.88
N ASN A 81 -18.37 18.61 7.50
CA ASN A 81 -18.28 19.54 6.37
C ASN A 81 -17.64 20.90 6.70
N GLY A 82 -17.05 21.08 7.88
CA GLY A 82 -16.31 22.31 8.22
C GLY A 82 -16.95 23.19 9.29
N GLY A 83 -18.11 22.80 9.81
CA GLY A 83 -18.77 23.47 10.93
C GLY A 83 -17.98 23.33 12.23
N GLY A 84 -17.97 24.39 13.05
CA GLY A 84 -17.55 24.32 14.44
C GLY A 84 -18.68 23.81 15.33
N LEU A 85 -18.37 22.99 16.34
CA LEU A 85 -19.30 22.59 17.40
C LEU A 85 -18.71 22.91 18.77
N LEU A 86 -19.40 23.76 19.54
CA LEU A 86 -19.10 24.01 20.94
C LEU A 86 -20.14 23.31 21.80
N VAL A 87 -19.70 22.43 22.71
CA VAL A 87 -20.58 21.77 23.69
C VAL A 87 -20.16 22.15 25.10
N CYS A 88 -21.06 22.76 25.86
CA CYS A 88 -20.87 23.06 27.28
C CYS A 88 -22.00 22.42 28.10
N SER A 89 -21.69 21.42 28.92
CA SER A 89 -22.69 20.73 29.75
C SER A 89 -22.07 20.20 31.03
N SER A 90 -22.78 20.31 32.15
CA SER A 90 -22.40 19.70 33.43
C SER A 90 -23.01 18.31 33.66
N SER A 91 -23.78 17.79 32.69
CA SER A 91 -24.40 16.46 32.77
C SER A 91 -24.38 15.76 31.40
N GLY A 92 -24.12 14.46 31.42
CA GLY A 92 -24.03 13.61 30.23
C GLY A 92 -25.35 12.96 29.77
N GLU A 93 -26.41 12.95 30.58
CA GLU A 93 -27.59 12.08 30.36
C GLU A 93 -28.21 12.19 28.95
N LEU A 94 -28.36 13.42 28.44
CA LEU A 94 -28.94 13.67 27.12
C LEU A 94 -27.89 13.99 26.05
N VAL A 95 -26.92 14.84 26.39
CA VAL A 95 -25.89 15.31 25.44
C VAL A 95 -24.94 14.18 25.00
N ASN A 96 -24.77 13.11 25.78
CA ASN A 96 -23.94 11.97 25.37
C ASN A 96 -24.51 11.24 24.13
N GLN A 97 -25.79 11.41 23.79
CA GLN A 97 -26.33 10.90 22.52
C GLN A 97 -25.66 11.54 21.30
N LEU A 98 -25.27 12.82 21.42
CA LEU A 98 -24.49 13.56 20.43
C LEU A 98 -23.00 13.27 20.58
N LEU A 99 -22.45 13.42 21.79
CA LEU A 99 -21.00 13.30 22.02
C LEU A 99 -20.46 11.90 21.68
N ALA A 100 -21.24 10.83 21.92
CA ALA A 100 -20.83 9.47 21.59
C ALA A 100 -20.60 9.27 20.07
N ARG A 101 -21.25 10.06 19.20
CA ARG A 101 -20.99 10.05 17.75
C ARG A 101 -19.57 10.50 17.39
N PHE A 102 -18.93 11.24 18.30
CA PHE A 102 -17.59 11.77 18.16
C PHE A 102 -16.57 11.07 19.08
N GLY A 103 -16.95 10.02 19.82
CA GLY A 103 -16.04 9.26 20.68
C GLY A 103 -15.63 9.97 21.97
N VAL A 104 -16.50 10.82 22.52
CA VAL A 104 -16.34 11.44 23.85
C VAL A 104 -17.64 11.34 24.63
N SER A 105 -17.56 11.28 25.94
CA SER A 105 -18.72 11.31 26.83
C SER A 105 -18.42 12.08 28.11
N LEU A 106 -19.45 12.71 28.68
CA LEU A 106 -19.40 13.25 30.03
C LEU A 106 -19.70 12.14 31.02
N LEU A 107 -18.91 12.06 32.10
CA LEU A 107 -19.09 11.11 33.17
C LEU A 107 -20.28 11.50 34.07
N GLN A 108 -20.84 10.51 34.75
CA GLN A 108 -21.87 10.73 35.76
C GLN A 108 -21.20 11.13 37.08
N GLY A 109 -21.70 12.18 37.74
CA GLY A 109 -21.10 12.78 38.92
C GLY A 109 -20.60 14.20 38.63
N GLY A 110 -20.12 14.90 39.66
CA GLY A 110 -19.53 16.24 39.50
C GLY A 110 -18.10 16.28 40.04
N VAL A 111 -17.26 17.13 39.47
CA VAL A 111 -15.88 17.32 39.94
C VAL A 111 -15.93 18.16 41.22
N TYR A 112 -15.54 17.57 42.34
CA TYR A 112 -15.49 18.20 43.65
C TYR A 112 -14.05 18.37 44.10
N ASP A 113 -13.70 19.52 44.66
CA ASP A 113 -12.39 19.81 45.22
C ASP A 113 -12.40 19.77 46.75
N GLU A 114 -11.35 19.24 47.37
CA GLU A 114 -11.22 19.10 48.82
C GLU A 114 -11.38 20.42 49.59
N GLU A 115 -10.83 21.52 49.07
CA GLU A 115 -10.86 22.83 49.74
C GLU A 115 -11.88 23.78 49.13
N LEU A 116 -12.07 23.70 47.80
CA LEU A 116 -12.91 24.64 47.04
C LEU A 116 -14.33 24.11 46.77
N GLY A 117 -14.62 22.85 47.10
CA GLY A 117 -15.92 22.23 46.87
C GLY A 117 -16.29 22.16 45.39
N TRP A 118 -17.50 22.60 45.03
CA TRP A 118 -18.00 22.61 43.65
C TRP A 118 -17.36 23.68 42.74
N PHE A 119 -16.33 24.40 43.22
CA PHE A 119 -15.62 25.45 42.47
C PHE A 119 -14.16 25.07 42.19
N PRO A 120 -13.87 23.91 41.57
CA PRO A 120 -12.50 23.55 41.24
C PRO A 120 -11.88 24.59 40.29
N VAL A 121 -10.60 24.86 40.49
CA VAL A 121 -9.82 25.76 39.62
C VAL A 121 -8.88 24.92 38.76
N VAL A 122 -8.95 25.15 37.46
CA VAL A 122 -8.12 24.47 36.46
C VAL A 122 -6.95 25.37 36.12
N GLU A 123 -5.73 24.93 36.43
CA GLU A 123 -4.51 25.73 36.26
C GLU A 123 -3.54 25.13 35.22
N GLU A 124 -3.72 23.85 34.88
CA GLU A 124 -2.86 23.12 33.95
C GLU A 124 -3.57 22.86 32.62
N PHE A 125 -2.99 23.41 31.55
CA PHE A 125 -3.54 23.32 30.21
C PHE A 125 -2.54 22.70 29.23
N ALA A 126 -3.02 21.82 28.36
CA ALA A 126 -2.25 21.33 27.24
C ALA A 126 -2.04 22.45 26.20
N PRO A 127 -0.90 22.52 25.49
CA PRO A 127 -0.69 23.51 24.44
C PRO A 127 -1.73 23.38 23.30
N HIS A 128 -2.62 24.35 23.17
CA HIS A 128 -3.64 24.39 22.14
C HIS A 128 -4.09 25.84 21.87
N PRO A 129 -4.56 26.22 20.66
CA PRO A 129 -5.09 27.57 20.43
C PRO A 129 -6.23 27.96 21.37
N VAL A 130 -7.03 26.99 21.83
CA VAL A 130 -8.11 27.20 22.80
C VAL A 130 -7.56 27.60 24.18
N THR A 131 -6.39 27.08 24.57
CA THR A 131 -5.78 27.28 25.88
C THR A 131 -4.66 28.33 25.88
N GLN A 132 -4.41 28.97 24.74
CA GLN A 132 -3.30 29.91 24.57
C GLN A 132 -3.48 31.15 25.47
N GLY A 133 -2.51 31.38 26.35
CA GLY A 133 -2.47 32.55 27.22
C GLY A 133 -3.54 32.55 28.32
N LEU A 134 -4.16 31.42 28.62
CA LEU A 134 -5.09 31.30 29.73
C LEU A 134 -4.35 31.41 31.08
N GLY A 135 -4.93 32.17 32.00
CA GLY A 135 -4.70 32.02 33.43
C GLY A 135 -5.55 30.87 34.00
N PRO A 136 -5.64 30.76 35.32
CA PRO A 136 -6.56 29.82 35.97
C PRO A 136 -7.99 29.93 35.41
N VAL A 137 -8.75 28.83 35.39
CA VAL A 137 -10.15 28.82 34.95
C VAL A 137 -11.00 28.29 36.08
N VAL A 138 -12.04 29.03 36.46
CA VAL A 138 -13.01 28.59 37.47
C VAL A 138 -13.98 27.62 36.79
N TYR A 139 -13.96 26.37 37.23
CA TYR A 139 -14.70 25.26 36.63
C TYR A 139 -15.91 24.86 37.49
N ASP A 140 -16.81 25.82 37.68
CA ASP A 140 -17.99 25.69 38.54
C ASP A 140 -18.93 24.54 38.13
N GLU A 141 -19.40 23.77 39.12
CA GLU A 141 -20.36 22.67 39.02
C GLU A 141 -20.17 21.81 37.75
N GLY A 142 -18.91 21.49 37.41
CA GLY A 142 -18.56 20.72 36.23
C GLY A 142 -18.52 19.21 36.48
N THR A 143 -18.44 18.43 35.39
CA THR A 143 -18.16 16.99 35.41
C THR A 143 -16.89 16.68 34.60
N ALA A 144 -16.42 15.45 34.70
CA ALA A 144 -15.26 14.95 33.96
C ALA A 144 -15.67 14.33 32.62
N LEU A 145 -14.69 14.17 31.73
CA LEU A 145 -14.83 13.59 30.40
C LEU A 145 -14.17 12.20 30.35
N GLU A 146 -14.81 11.30 29.62
CA GLU A 146 -14.22 10.07 29.09
C GLU A 146 -13.93 10.26 27.60
N VAL A 147 -12.67 10.12 27.22
CA VAL A 147 -12.18 10.41 25.87
C VAL A 147 -11.59 9.15 25.24
N GLU A 148 -12.03 8.82 24.03
CA GLU A 148 -11.51 7.70 23.24
C GLU A 148 -11.02 8.17 21.87
N GLY A 149 -9.86 7.66 21.42
CA GLY A 149 -9.34 7.96 20.08
C GLY A 149 -8.64 9.32 19.97
N ALA A 150 -8.84 10.01 18.84
CA ALA A 150 -8.03 11.17 18.40
C ALA A 150 -8.41 12.52 19.06
N TRP A 151 -8.78 12.53 20.33
CA TRP A 151 -9.08 13.75 21.09
C TRP A 151 -7.82 14.31 21.76
N THR A 152 -7.68 15.63 21.74
CA THR A 152 -6.71 16.36 22.56
C THR A 152 -7.40 16.80 23.84
N VAL A 153 -7.03 16.21 24.98
CA VAL A 153 -7.45 16.72 26.29
C VAL A 153 -6.78 18.06 26.54
N LEU A 154 -7.58 19.12 26.66
CA LEU A 154 -7.12 20.49 26.81
C LEU A 154 -6.74 20.83 28.24
N ALA A 155 -7.42 20.23 29.22
CA ALA A 155 -7.18 20.50 30.63
C ALA A 155 -7.63 19.35 31.51
N PHE A 156 -6.97 19.22 32.66
CA PHE A 156 -7.34 18.31 33.73
C PHE A 156 -7.70 19.09 35.00
N SER A 157 -8.57 18.54 35.83
CA SER A 157 -8.83 19.06 37.18
C SER A 157 -7.61 18.91 38.09
N GLY A 158 -7.62 19.62 39.23
CA GLY A 158 -6.53 19.54 40.22
C GLY A 158 -6.39 18.17 40.89
N ALA A 159 -5.20 17.88 41.44
CA ALA A 159 -4.93 16.61 42.13
C ALA A 159 -5.73 16.41 43.43
N SER A 160 -6.26 17.50 44.01
CA SER A 160 -7.16 17.51 45.19
C SER A 160 -8.63 17.23 44.85
N THR A 161 -8.94 16.97 43.59
CA THR A 161 -10.32 16.74 43.15
C THR A 161 -10.70 15.26 43.11
N TRP A 162 -12.00 14.97 43.10
CA TRP A 162 -12.56 13.66 42.77
C TRP A 162 -13.89 13.83 42.02
N LEU A 163 -14.38 12.75 41.42
CA LEU A 163 -15.70 12.70 40.81
C LEU A 163 -16.71 12.24 41.87
N GLU A 164 -17.44 13.21 42.42
CA GLU A 164 -18.46 13.05 43.45
C GLU A 164 -19.74 12.42 42.87
N LEU A 165 -20.14 11.26 43.40
CA LEU A 165 -21.20 10.43 42.86
C LEU A 165 -22.49 10.46 43.70
N ASP A 166 -22.42 10.76 45.00
CA ASP A 166 -23.58 10.68 45.90
C ASP A 166 -23.96 12.01 46.59
N GLY A 167 -23.08 13.02 46.47
CA GLY A 167 -23.30 14.40 46.86
C GLY A 167 -23.02 14.68 48.33
N ASP A 168 -22.29 13.82 49.04
CA ASP A 168 -21.94 14.05 50.45
C ASP A 168 -20.71 14.94 50.65
N GLY A 169 -19.88 15.10 49.60
CA GLY A 169 -18.68 15.95 49.61
C GLY A 169 -17.52 15.34 50.40
N GLU A 170 -17.55 14.03 50.68
CA GLU A 170 -16.47 13.26 51.27
C GLU A 170 -15.99 12.18 50.28
N ARG A 171 -14.71 12.24 49.88
CA ARG A 171 -14.18 11.29 48.88
C ARG A 171 -14.28 9.83 49.34
N ASP A 172 -15.05 9.05 48.59
CA ASP A 172 -15.23 7.63 48.78
C ASP A 172 -14.23 6.76 47.97
N PRO A 173 -13.90 5.53 48.40
CA PRO A 173 -12.95 4.67 47.66
C PRO A 173 -13.37 4.30 46.23
N VAL A 174 -14.67 4.37 45.92
CA VAL A 174 -15.22 4.06 44.59
C VAL A 174 -15.14 5.26 43.64
N GLU A 175 -14.91 6.45 44.18
CA GLU A 175 -14.93 7.70 43.42
C GLU A 175 -13.58 7.93 42.72
N PRO A 176 -13.60 8.14 41.39
CA PRO A 176 -12.40 8.49 40.63
C PRO A 176 -11.71 9.73 41.19
N ALA A 177 -10.44 9.58 41.56
CA ALA A 177 -9.62 10.70 42.00
C ALA A 177 -9.09 11.51 40.82
N GLY A 178 -8.91 12.81 41.03
CA GLY A 178 -8.19 13.69 40.13
C GLY A 178 -6.71 13.35 40.01
N PRO A 179 -6.04 13.90 38.98
CA PRO A 179 -6.56 14.84 37.97
C PRO A 179 -7.50 14.17 36.94
N LEU A 180 -8.68 14.74 36.69
CA LEU A 180 -9.71 14.24 35.77
C LEU A 180 -9.76 15.08 34.49
N PRO A 181 -9.95 14.52 33.28
CA PRO A 181 -10.14 15.30 32.07
C PRO A 181 -11.41 16.15 32.17
N VAL A 182 -11.31 17.46 31.89
CA VAL A 182 -12.46 18.39 32.02
C VAL A 182 -12.76 19.18 30.74
N MET A 183 -11.79 19.25 29.83
CA MET A 183 -11.94 19.91 28.54
C MET A 183 -11.23 19.10 27.46
N ALA A 184 -11.84 18.98 26.29
CA ALA A 184 -11.24 18.30 25.15
C ALA A 184 -11.58 18.99 23.83
N ALA A 185 -10.68 18.89 22.86
CA ALA A 185 -10.91 19.37 21.51
C ALA A 185 -10.50 18.32 20.47
N ARG A 186 -11.15 18.39 19.31
CA ARG A 186 -10.90 17.49 18.19
C ARG A 186 -11.18 18.19 16.87
N GLU A 187 -10.37 17.88 15.85
CA GLU A 187 -10.74 18.11 14.46
C GLU A 187 -11.50 16.88 13.94
N TYR A 188 -12.64 17.08 13.29
CA TYR A 188 -13.52 16.00 12.84
C TYR A 188 -14.05 16.32 11.44
N GLY A 189 -13.66 15.50 10.45
CA GLY A 189 -13.77 15.87 9.05
C GLY A 189 -12.99 17.16 8.78
N SER A 190 -13.65 18.16 8.18
CA SER A 190 -13.11 19.50 7.97
C SER A 190 -13.44 20.49 9.09
N GLY A 191 -14.26 20.08 10.07
CA GLY A 191 -14.72 20.93 11.18
C GLY A 191 -13.97 20.68 12.48
N ARG A 192 -14.47 21.31 13.54
CA ARG A 192 -13.79 21.36 14.84
C ARG A 192 -14.80 21.24 15.98
N ILE A 193 -14.39 20.58 17.05
CA ILE A 193 -15.23 20.35 18.23
C ILE A 193 -14.46 20.77 19.46
N VAL A 194 -15.11 21.51 20.36
CA VAL A 194 -14.65 21.76 21.73
C VAL A 194 -15.75 21.30 22.68
N VAL A 195 -15.38 20.45 23.64
CA VAL A 195 -16.25 19.98 24.72
C VAL A 195 -15.70 20.46 26.04
N ILE A 196 -16.55 21.13 26.82
CA ILE A 196 -16.24 21.60 28.17
C ILE A 196 -17.29 21.01 29.11
N GLY A 197 -16.87 20.25 30.11
CA GLY A 197 -17.77 19.58 31.04
C GLY A 197 -18.40 20.47 32.10
N SER A 198 -18.46 21.79 31.87
CA SER A 198 -19.21 22.73 32.69
C SER A 198 -19.97 23.68 31.78
N HIS A 199 -21.26 23.86 32.05
CA HIS A 199 -22.04 24.94 31.45
C HIS A 199 -21.94 26.23 32.27
N PHE A 200 -21.45 26.23 33.50
CA PHE A 200 -21.33 27.48 34.26
C PHE A 200 -20.12 28.31 33.86
N VAL A 201 -19.11 27.71 33.23
CA VAL A 201 -17.86 28.39 32.85
C VAL A 201 -18.07 29.67 32.02
N PHE A 202 -19.15 29.75 31.23
CA PHE A 202 -19.48 30.92 30.42
C PHE A 202 -20.80 31.61 30.84
N GLU A 203 -21.34 31.28 32.01
CA GLU A 203 -22.52 31.94 32.57
C GLU A 203 -22.16 33.35 33.07
N ASP A 204 -23.11 34.29 33.02
CA ASP A 204 -22.83 35.71 33.28
C ASP A 204 -22.20 35.98 34.67
N SER A 205 -22.43 35.11 35.67
CA SER A 205 -21.86 35.25 37.02
C SER A 205 -20.40 34.82 37.11
N TRP A 206 -19.93 33.98 36.18
CA TRP A 206 -18.59 33.37 36.20
C TRP A 206 -17.70 33.78 35.04
N ILE A 207 -18.28 34.31 33.96
CA ILE A 207 -17.54 34.62 32.73
C ILE A 207 -16.36 35.58 32.97
N TYR A 208 -16.45 36.48 33.94
CA TYR A 208 -15.38 37.44 34.26
C TYR A 208 -14.41 36.97 35.36
N GLU A 209 -14.62 35.77 35.90
CA GLU A 209 -13.71 35.17 36.86
C GLU A 209 -12.50 34.55 36.14
N GLU A 210 -11.32 34.89 36.62
CA GLU A 210 -10.03 34.40 36.12
C GLU A 210 -9.91 34.40 34.58
N GLY A 211 -9.65 33.24 33.97
CA GLY A 211 -9.44 33.04 32.53
C GLY A 211 -10.70 32.72 31.72
N ASN A 212 -11.89 32.69 32.33
CA ASN A 212 -13.12 32.17 31.69
C ASN A 212 -13.50 32.94 30.42
N TYR A 213 -13.44 34.28 30.44
CA TYR A 213 -13.72 35.11 29.27
C TYR A 213 -12.72 34.87 28.12
N GLN A 214 -11.44 34.66 28.45
CA GLN A 214 -10.42 34.39 27.42
C GLN A 214 -10.59 32.98 26.82
N LEU A 215 -10.97 31.99 27.63
CA LEU A 215 -11.30 30.65 27.16
C LEU A 215 -12.47 30.69 26.17
N MET A 216 -13.53 31.44 26.47
CA MET A 216 -14.66 31.65 25.57
C MET A 216 -14.22 32.18 24.21
N ILE A 217 -13.40 33.24 24.20
CA ILE A 217 -12.89 33.87 22.98
C ILE A 217 -12.05 32.87 22.18
N ASN A 218 -11.09 32.21 22.84
CA ASN A 218 -10.18 31.29 22.18
C ASN A 218 -10.93 30.09 21.57
N ALA A 219 -11.93 29.56 22.29
CA ALA A 219 -12.78 28.48 21.79
C ALA A 219 -13.56 28.90 20.55
N ILE A 220 -14.28 30.03 20.62
CA ILE A 220 -15.08 30.55 19.49
C ILE A 220 -14.19 30.89 18.29
N ASP A 221 -13.06 31.56 18.52
CA ASP A 221 -12.12 31.91 17.44
C ASP A 221 -11.55 30.67 16.78
N TRP A 222 -11.15 29.65 17.56
CA TRP A 222 -10.63 28.41 17.00
C TRP A 222 -11.69 27.65 16.20
N LEU A 223 -12.92 27.60 16.69
CA LEU A 223 -14.05 26.92 16.04
C LEU A 223 -14.51 27.64 14.76
N ILE A 224 -14.51 28.99 14.73
CA ILE A 224 -15.03 29.79 13.60
C ILE A 224 -13.96 30.11 12.54
N ARG A 225 -12.67 29.90 12.83
CA ARG A 225 -11.57 30.14 11.89
C ARG A 225 -11.79 29.37 10.58
N SER A 226 -12.21 30.10 9.54
CA SER A 226 -12.06 29.66 8.15
C SER A 226 -10.58 29.65 7.88
N ARG A 227 -10.00 28.52 7.47
CA ARG A 227 -8.63 28.52 6.97
C ARG A 227 -8.51 29.61 5.89
N LYS A 228 -7.68 30.63 6.13
CA LYS A 228 -6.90 31.20 5.03
C LYS A 228 -6.03 30.04 4.55
N VAL A 229 -6.27 29.59 3.34
CA VAL A 229 -5.46 28.52 2.73
C VAL A 229 -4.04 29.07 2.59
N VAL A 230 -3.17 28.64 3.50
CA VAL A 230 -1.73 28.49 3.30
C VAL A 230 -1.52 27.01 3.51
N SER A 231 -1.54 26.25 2.42
CA SER A 231 -1.38 24.79 2.26
C SER A 231 -2.14 23.87 3.25
N PRO A 232 -2.76 22.77 2.78
CA PRO A 232 -3.41 21.83 3.69
C PRO A 232 -2.38 21.13 4.59
N PRO A 233 -2.69 20.85 5.87
CA PRO A 233 -1.92 19.87 6.64
C PRO A 233 -2.09 18.50 6.00
N GLN A 234 -0.95 17.91 5.68
CA GLN A 234 -0.80 16.53 5.27
C GLN A 234 -1.41 15.60 6.33
N GLY A 235 -2.33 14.71 5.93
CA GLY A 235 -2.69 13.53 6.75
C GLY A 235 -4.14 13.37 7.22
N LEU A 236 -5.10 14.22 6.86
CA LEU A 236 -6.52 13.95 7.11
C LEU A 236 -7.20 13.48 5.83
N ILE A 237 -7.53 12.20 5.79
CA ILE A 237 -8.19 11.55 4.67
C ILE A 237 -9.62 12.13 4.55
N ASN A 238 -9.81 13.07 3.62
CA ASN A 238 -11.12 13.63 3.28
C ASN A 238 -11.92 12.61 2.45
N VAL A 239 -12.30 11.47 3.03
CA VAL A 239 -13.11 10.46 2.35
C VAL A 239 -14.57 10.91 2.31
N TRP A 240 -15.07 11.34 1.16
CA TRP A 240 -16.50 11.38 0.89
C TRP A 240 -16.92 9.97 0.50
N TRP A 241 -17.66 9.31 1.37
CA TRP A 241 -18.31 8.05 1.01
C TRP A 241 -19.49 8.35 0.10
N ILE A 242 -19.49 7.74 -1.08
CA ILE A 242 -20.57 7.83 -2.05
C ILE A 242 -21.21 6.43 -2.09
N GLY A 243 -22.34 6.25 -1.41
CA GLY A 243 -22.97 4.95 -1.18
C GLY A 243 -22.61 4.31 0.17
N ALA A 244 -23.38 3.30 0.60
CA ALA A 244 -23.17 2.64 1.90
C ALA A 244 -22.12 1.52 1.80
N PRO A 245 -21.06 1.52 2.62
CA PRO A 245 -20.18 0.37 2.72
C PRO A 245 -20.96 -0.86 3.22
N ASN A 246 -20.76 -2.02 2.58
CA ASN A 246 -21.36 -3.32 2.93
C ASN A 246 -22.84 -3.53 2.59
N ARG A 247 -23.41 -2.86 1.58
CA ARG A 247 -24.83 -3.06 1.21
C ARG A 247 -25.10 -3.70 -0.15
N ALA A 248 -24.10 -4.25 -0.84
CA ALA A 248 -24.23 -4.83 -2.18
C ALA A 248 -25.28 -5.97 -2.36
N TRP A 249 -26.01 -6.39 -1.31
CA TRP A 249 -26.91 -7.54 -1.38
C TRP A 249 -28.31 -7.40 -0.74
N ILE A 250 -28.62 -6.34 0.01
CA ILE A 250 -29.78 -6.41 0.95
C ILE A 250 -31.06 -5.71 0.49
N GLU A 251 -31.05 -4.78 -0.48
CA GLU A 251 -32.28 -4.18 -1.00
C GLU A 251 -32.27 -4.14 -2.53
N PHE A 252 -32.46 -5.31 -3.13
CA PHE A 252 -32.87 -5.38 -4.54
C PHE A 252 -34.27 -4.77 -4.67
N ASP A 253 -34.40 -3.79 -5.56
CA ASP A 253 -35.70 -3.50 -6.16
C ASP A 253 -36.17 -4.79 -6.85
N ARG A 254 -37.35 -5.28 -6.44
CA ARG A 254 -37.93 -6.50 -6.98
C ARG A 254 -38.64 -6.25 -8.32
N ASP A 255 -38.69 -5.00 -8.79
CA ASP A 255 -39.33 -4.61 -10.04
C ASP A 255 -38.38 -3.80 -10.97
N PRO A 256 -37.43 -4.46 -11.64
CA PRO A 256 -36.40 -3.81 -12.45
C PRO A 256 -36.91 -3.10 -13.72
N HIS A 257 -38.22 -3.03 -13.97
CA HIS A 257 -38.78 -2.38 -15.17
C HIS A 257 -39.04 -0.87 -15.00
N ASP A 258 -38.89 -0.34 -13.78
CA ASP A 258 -39.13 1.08 -13.47
C ASP A 258 -37.83 1.90 -13.31
N ASP A 259 -36.66 1.26 -13.49
CA ASP A 259 -35.35 1.89 -13.31
C ASP A 259 -34.95 2.76 -14.52
N PRO A 260 -34.53 4.03 -14.32
CA PRO A 260 -34.11 4.89 -15.42
C PRO A 260 -32.71 4.53 -15.95
N GLU A 261 -32.53 4.66 -17.27
CA GLU A 261 -31.27 4.43 -17.98
C GLU A 261 -30.12 5.31 -17.43
N VAL A 262 -30.44 6.54 -17.01
CA VAL A 262 -29.52 7.47 -16.35
C VAL A 262 -30.04 7.79 -14.96
N VAL A 263 -29.23 7.49 -13.94
CA VAL A 263 -29.52 7.86 -12.54
C VAL A 263 -28.70 9.08 -12.16
N THR A 264 -29.30 10.02 -11.42
CA THR A 264 -28.57 11.14 -10.82
C THR A 264 -28.65 11.03 -9.30
N TYR A 265 -27.49 11.05 -8.64
CA TYR A 265 -27.34 11.00 -7.19
C TYR A 265 -26.66 12.29 -6.72
N TRP A 266 -27.21 12.94 -5.70
CA TRP A 266 -26.55 14.08 -5.06
C TRP A 266 -25.80 13.61 -3.82
N VAL A 267 -24.52 13.97 -3.72
CA VAL A 267 -23.74 13.70 -2.51
C VAL A 267 -24.34 14.50 -1.36
N GLY A 268 -24.72 13.80 -0.27
CA GLY A 268 -25.57 14.31 0.81
C GLY A 268 -26.98 13.69 0.83
N GLU A 269 -27.41 13.00 -0.23
CA GLU A 269 -28.63 12.19 -0.18
C GLU A 269 -28.44 10.89 0.63
N PRO A 270 -29.51 10.28 1.17
CA PRO A 270 -29.42 9.02 1.89
C PRO A 270 -28.78 7.93 1.03
N PHE A 271 -27.86 7.15 1.62
CA PHE A 271 -27.14 6.08 0.91
C PHE A 271 -28.05 5.04 0.26
N SER A 272 -29.28 4.85 0.77
CA SER A 272 -30.28 3.95 0.17
C SER A 272 -30.73 4.38 -1.22
N LYS A 273 -30.47 5.63 -1.65
CA LYS A 273 -30.75 6.11 -3.00
C LYS A 273 -29.61 5.88 -3.98
N PHE A 274 -28.43 5.47 -3.50
CA PHE A 274 -27.29 5.26 -4.37
C PHE A 274 -27.48 3.97 -5.20
N PRO A 275 -27.36 4.03 -6.53
CA PRO A 275 -27.54 2.86 -7.40
C PRO A 275 -26.44 1.80 -7.19
N SER A 276 -26.82 0.53 -7.29
CA SER A 276 -25.95 -0.62 -7.01
C SER A 276 -24.90 -0.96 -8.08
N GLY A 277 -24.89 -0.25 -9.21
CA GLY A 277 -24.05 -0.60 -10.37
C GLY A 277 -24.54 -0.03 -11.70
N VAL A 278 -23.80 -0.29 -12.79
CA VAL A 278 -24.17 0.03 -14.19
C VAL A 278 -24.14 -1.23 -15.05
N GLY A 279 -25.07 -1.39 -15.99
CA GLY A 279 -25.14 -2.58 -16.85
C GLY A 279 -26.52 -2.85 -17.42
N THR A 280 -26.58 -3.74 -18.41
CA THR A 280 -27.84 -4.14 -19.06
C THR A 280 -28.65 -5.12 -18.21
N ASP A 281 -27.98 -5.88 -17.33
CA ASP A 281 -28.62 -6.93 -16.53
C ASP A 281 -28.86 -6.47 -15.08
N ILE A 282 -28.34 -5.29 -14.72
CA ILE A 282 -28.60 -4.59 -13.45
C ILE A 282 -29.79 -3.62 -13.65
N GLY A 283 -30.97 -3.97 -13.15
CA GLY A 283 -32.15 -3.07 -13.22
C GLY A 283 -32.68 -2.84 -14.64
N SER A 284 -32.33 -3.73 -15.59
CA SER A 284 -32.75 -3.82 -16.98
C SER A 284 -32.24 -2.82 -18.03
N GLN A 285 -31.77 -1.60 -17.72
CA GLN A 285 -31.17 -0.67 -18.72
C GLN A 285 -30.18 0.40 -18.16
N ARG A 286 -29.62 0.28 -16.95
CA ARG A 286 -28.86 1.40 -16.35
C ARG A 286 -27.48 1.58 -17.01
N SER A 287 -27.38 2.49 -17.97
CA SER A 287 -26.15 2.73 -18.74
C SER A 287 -25.24 3.79 -18.10
N ARG A 288 -25.78 4.69 -17.25
CA ARG A 288 -25.00 5.80 -16.67
C ARG A 288 -25.47 6.24 -15.29
N ILE A 289 -24.53 6.52 -14.40
CA ILE A 289 -24.78 7.17 -13.11
C ILE A 289 -24.07 8.52 -13.10
N ARG A 290 -24.80 9.59 -12.74
CA ARG A 290 -24.28 10.94 -12.52
C ARG A 290 -24.26 11.23 -11.03
N ILE A 291 -23.11 11.56 -10.50
CA ILE A 291 -22.90 11.91 -9.10
C ILE A 291 -22.61 13.41 -9.05
N LEU A 292 -23.53 14.17 -8.48
CA LEU A 292 -23.43 15.62 -8.34
C LEU A 292 -22.98 15.96 -6.92
N PHE A 293 -21.95 16.77 -6.80
CA PHE A 293 -21.42 17.17 -5.51
C PHE A 293 -20.88 18.60 -5.57
N ASN A 294 -21.02 19.32 -4.46
CA ASN A 294 -20.56 20.70 -4.38
C ASN A 294 -19.26 20.75 -3.59
N VAL A 295 -18.21 21.22 -4.24
CA VAL A 295 -16.90 21.43 -3.65
C VAL A 295 -16.87 22.83 -3.06
N THR A 296 -16.79 22.92 -1.73
CA THR A 296 -16.85 24.19 -0.98
C THR A 296 -15.50 24.87 -0.80
N TRP A 297 -14.41 24.16 -1.08
CA TRP A 297 -13.03 24.66 -1.14
C TRP A 297 -12.25 23.87 -2.19
N GLU A 298 -11.24 24.45 -2.81
CA GLU A 298 -10.40 23.75 -3.80
C GLU A 298 -9.85 22.43 -3.23
N LEU A 299 -10.27 21.30 -3.80
CA LEU A 299 -9.80 19.96 -3.44
C LEU A 299 -8.69 19.58 -4.43
N ARG A 300 -7.44 19.74 -4.00
CA ARG A 300 -6.27 19.30 -4.77
C ARG A 300 -6.10 17.80 -4.65
N ASP A 301 -5.55 17.20 -5.71
CA ASP A 301 -5.23 15.77 -5.77
C ASP A 301 -6.43 14.88 -5.43
N ALA A 302 -7.60 15.29 -5.93
CA ALA A 302 -8.84 14.58 -5.76
C ALA A 302 -8.75 13.24 -6.49
N VAL A 303 -9.18 12.19 -5.79
CA VAL A 303 -9.09 10.82 -6.24
C VAL A 303 -10.46 10.19 -6.02
N LEU A 304 -11.01 9.60 -7.08
CA LEU A 304 -12.18 8.73 -6.98
C LEU A 304 -11.71 7.28 -6.90
N GLU A 305 -11.93 6.65 -5.77
CA GLU A 305 -11.77 5.21 -5.62
C GLU A 305 -13.14 4.54 -5.78
N ILE A 306 -13.19 3.51 -6.63
CA ILE A 306 -14.39 2.72 -6.89
C ILE A 306 -14.06 1.26 -6.55
N CYS A 307 -14.78 0.72 -5.57
CA CYS A 307 -14.81 -0.71 -5.31
C CYS A 307 -15.98 -1.33 -6.08
N TRP A 308 -15.65 -2.25 -6.99
CA TRP A 308 -16.60 -2.84 -7.90
C TRP A 308 -16.34 -4.33 -8.12
N SER A 309 -17.32 -5.04 -8.65
CA SER A 309 -17.18 -6.42 -9.09
C SER A 309 -17.85 -6.62 -10.45
N ALA A 310 -17.16 -7.34 -11.35
CA ALA A 310 -17.76 -7.83 -12.58
C ALA A 310 -18.94 -8.78 -12.29
N GLY A 311 -19.89 -8.87 -13.21
CA GLY A 311 -21.00 -9.81 -13.10
C GLY A 311 -20.52 -11.26 -13.06
N GLY A 312 -21.39 -12.21 -12.72
CA GLY A 312 -21.03 -13.64 -12.69
C GLY A 312 -20.96 -14.32 -14.07
N SER A 313 -20.86 -13.55 -15.15
CA SER A 313 -21.03 -14.01 -16.53
C SER A 313 -19.70 -14.25 -17.26
N THR A 314 -19.75 -14.79 -18.48
CA THR A 314 -18.58 -14.87 -19.36
C THR A 314 -18.31 -13.57 -20.13
N ALA A 315 -19.13 -12.53 -19.93
CA ALA A 315 -18.92 -11.24 -20.56
C ALA A 315 -17.72 -10.52 -19.92
N VAL A 316 -17.12 -9.59 -20.68
CA VAL A 316 -16.05 -8.74 -20.16
C VAL A 316 -16.67 -7.42 -19.76
N ASP A 317 -16.77 -7.18 -18.45
CA ASP A 317 -17.35 -5.98 -17.89
C ASP A 317 -16.32 -4.85 -17.81
N GLN A 318 -16.75 -3.64 -18.17
CA GLN A 318 -15.93 -2.44 -18.12
C GLN A 318 -16.79 -1.17 -18.05
N PHE A 319 -16.30 -0.14 -17.37
CA PHE A 319 -16.93 1.18 -17.32
C PHE A 319 -15.91 2.31 -17.49
N SER A 320 -16.38 3.48 -17.93
CA SER A 320 -15.60 4.73 -17.94
C SER A 320 -16.01 5.65 -16.81
N VAL A 321 -15.08 6.50 -16.40
CA VAL A 321 -15.29 7.59 -15.45
C VAL A 321 -15.02 8.91 -16.16
N GLU A 322 -15.98 9.83 -16.08
CA GLU A 322 -15.85 11.21 -16.54
C GLU A 322 -15.97 12.17 -15.36
N LEU A 323 -15.20 13.26 -15.38
CA LEU A 323 -15.34 14.41 -14.51
C LEU A 323 -15.77 15.62 -15.35
N ASN A 324 -16.91 16.22 -15.02
CA ASN A 324 -17.46 17.38 -15.72
C ASN A 324 -17.56 17.18 -17.26
N GLY A 325 -17.80 15.93 -17.69
CA GLY A 325 -17.90 15.55 -19.10
C GLY A 325 -16.56 15.29 -19.81
N VAL A 326 -15.44 15.30 -19.07
CA VAL A 326 -14.11 14.92 -19.58
C VAL A 326 -13.77 13.53 -19.03
N GLU A 327 -13.39 12.60 -19.91
CA GLU A 327 -12.96 11.25 -19.48
C GLU A 327 -11.69 11.35 -18.62
N VAL A 328 -11.75 10.71 -17.45
CA VAL A 328 -10.64 10.64 -16.48
C VAL A 328 -9.94 9.30 -16.54
N GLY A 329 -10.68 8.23 -16.83
CA GLY A 329 -10.11 6.91 -17.00
C GLY A 329 -11.17 5.86 -17.28
N VAL A 330 -10.67 4.67 -17.57
CA VAL A 330 -11.47 3.49 -17.87
C VAL A 330 -11.05 2.39 -16.92
N SER A 331 -12.02 1.65 -16.37
CA SER A 331 -11.75 0.52 -15.50
C SER A 331 -10.97 -0.58 -16.22
N ALA A 332 -10.36 -1.48 -15.46
CA ALA A 332 -9.85 -2.73 -16.01
C ALA A 332 -10.98 -3.48 -16.73
N ALA A 333 -10.65 -4.12 -17.85
CA ALA A 333 -11.57 -5.01 -18.56
C ALA A 333 -11.53 -6.38 -17.88
N VAL A 334 -12.60 -6.75 -17.16
CA VAL A 334 -12.60 -7.96 -16.32
C VAL A 334 -13.68 -8.92 -16.78
N ARG A 335 -13.28 -10.17 -16.99
CA ARG A 335 -14.23 -11.25 -17.27
C ARG A 335 -14.75 -11.84 -15.97
N GLY A 336 -16.05 -11.70 -15.75
CA GLY A 336 -16.74 -12.22 -14.57
C GLY A 336 -16.46 -13.68 -14.24
N SER A 337 -16.38 -14.55 -15.26
CA SER A 337 -16.14 -15.99 -15.08
C SER A 337 -14.74 -16.33 -14.60
N ASP A 338 -13.77 -15.45 -14.81
CA ASP A 338 -12.36 -15.71 -14.48
C ASP A 338 -12.09 -15.36 -13.00
N ALA A 339 -12.90 -14.47 -12.41
CA ALA A 339 -12.85 -14.09 -11.01
C ALA A 339 -14.24 -13.66 -10.48
N PRO A 340 -15.21 -14.60 -10.38
CA PRO A 340 -16.59 -14.25 -10.07
C PRO A 340 -16.71 -13.64 -8.68
N TYR A 341 -17.32 -12.46 -8.60
CA TYR A 341 -17.51 -11.69 -7.36
C TYR A 341 -16.22 -11.22 -6.69
N ALA A 342 -15.09 -11.20 -7.41
CA ALA A 342 -13.89 -10.54 -6.92
C ALA A 342 -14.15 -9.04 -6.79
N MET A 343 -13.94 -8.51 -5.58
CA MET A 343 -13.95 -7.07 -5.35
C MET A 343 -12.65 -6.48 -5.89
N LEU A 344 -12.79 -5.54 -6.80
CA LEU A 344 -11.72 -4.79 -7.42
C LEU A 344 -11.82 -3.36 -6.95
N THR A 345 -10.72 -2.82 -6.44
CA THR A 345 -10.63 -1.42 -6.08
C THR A 345 -9.79 -0.70 -7.12
N GLU A 346 -10.40 0.21 -7.85
CA GLU A 346 -9.72 1.04 -8.84
C GLU A 346 -9.76 2.51 -8.44
N THR A 347 -8.72 3.23 -8.84
CA THR A 347 -8.48 4.62 -8.41
C THR A 347 -8.33 5.51 -9.64
N PHE A 348 -9.13 6.56 -9.72
CA PHE A 348 -9.18 7.52 -10.82
C PHE A 348 -8.75 8.89 -10.32
N ASP A 349 -7.74 9.48 -10.97
CA ASP A 349 -7.19 10.78 -10.60
C ASP A 349 -8.03 11.92 -11.20
N LEU A 350 -8.77 12.62 -10.33
CA LEU A 350 -9.63 13.73 -10.72
C LEU A 350 -8.88 15.08 -10.75
N GLY A 351 -7.60 15.10 -10.37
CA GLY A 351 -6.79 16.32 -10.32
C GLY A 351 -7.30 17.34 -9.30
N THR A 352 -7.30 18.62 -9.66
CA THR A 352 -7.79 19.69 -8.78
C THR A 352 -9.25 20.02 -9.07
N LEU A 353 -10.10 19.88 -8.07
CA LEU A 353 -11.50 20.32 -8.14
C LEU A 353 -11.64 21.71 -7.54
N GLY A 354 -12.04 22.67 -8.36
CA GLY A 354 -12.29 24.05 -7.93
C GLY A 354 -13.52 24.20 -7.04
N VAL A 355 -13.76 25.41 -6.53
CA VAL A 355 -15.00 25.69 -5.79
C VAL A 355 -16.19 25.71 -6.75
N GLY A 356 -17.22 24.91 -6.45
CA GLY A 356 -18.45 24.88 -7.23
C GLY A 356 -19.04 23.48 -7.37
N LEU A 357 -20.03 23.38 -8.26
CA LEU A 357 -20.70 22.12 -8.56
C LEU A 357 -19.83 21.29 -9.53
N HIS A 358 -19.58 20.05 -9.16
CA HIS A 358 -18.89 19.05 -9.97
C HIS A 358 -19.81 17.86 -10.26
N GLU A 359 -19.55 17.20 -11.39
CA GLU A 359 -20.22 15.98 -11.80
C GLU A 359 -19.19 14.89 -12.06
N ILE A 360 -19.34 13.74 -11.40
CA ILE A 360 -18.70 12.49 -11.82
C ILE A 360 -19.76 11.68 -12.58
N ALA A 361 -19.43 11.20 -13.77
CA ALA A 361 -20.28 10.27 -14.49
C ALA A 361 -19.58 8.91 -14.65
N ILE A 362 -20.26 7.85 -14.27
CA ILE A 362 -19.81 6.47 -14.46
C ILE A 362 -20.69 5.83 -15.52
N THR A 363 -20.09 5.42 -16.63
CA THR A 363 -20.82 4.93 -17.81
C THR A 363 -20.40 3.50 -18.13
N HIS A 364 -21.37 2.61 -18.27
CA HIS A 364 -21.12 1.23 -18.72
C HIS A 364 -20.58 1.24 -20.16
N LEU A 365 -19.47 0.55 -20.42
CA LEU A 365 -18.87 0.46 -21.75
C LEU A 365 -19.20 -0.86 -22.44
N GLN A 366 -19.01 -1.98 -21.73
CA GLN A 366 -19.23 -3.32 -22.26
C GLN A 366 -19.44 -4.30 -21.11
N GLY A 367 -20.00 -5.45 -21.44
CA GLY A 367 -20.36 -6.49 -20.48
C GLY A 367 -21.87 -6.58 -20.27
N ASP A 368 -22.26 -7.30 -19.23
CA ASP A 368 -23.64 -7.41 -18.80
C ASP A 368 -23.91 -6.72 -17.46
N GLY A 369 -22.88 -6.31 -16.72
CA GLY A 369 -22.97 -5.25 -15.73
C GLY A 369 -21.93 -5.31 -14.61
N THR A 370 -21.61 -4.15 -14.05
CA THR A 370 -20.71 -3.97 -12.90
C THR A 370 -21.48 -3.56 -11.65
N TYR A 371 -21.16 -4.21 -10.54
CA TYR A 371 -21.73 -3.89 -9.23
C TYR A 371 -20.77 -3.00 -8.45
N PHE A 372 -21.29 -1.99 -7.76
CA PHE A 372 -20.51 -1.11 -6.90
C PHE A 372 -20.77 -1.43 -5.43
N ASP A 373 -19.70 -1.72 -4.69
CA ASP A 373 -19.78 -1.93 -3.24
C ASP A 373 -19.70 -0.57 -2.53
N TYR A 374 -18.65 0.18 -2.83
CA TYR A 374 -18.46 1.54 -2.33
C TYR A 374 -17.73 2.41 -3.34
N LEU A 375 -18.00 3.70 -3.27
CA LEU A 375 -17.20 4.72 -3.92
C LEU A 375 -16.69 5.69 -2.87
N THR A 376 -15.45 6.15 -3.03
CA THR A 376 -14.93 7.23 -2.20
C THR A 376 -14.30 8.31 -3.06
N LEU A 377 -14.64 9.56 -2.77
CA LEU A 377 -13.92 10.71 -3.28
C LEU A 377 -13.01 11.22 -2.15
N LYS A 378 -11.70 11.15 -2.34
CA LYS A 378 -10.71 11.53 -1.32
C LYS A 378 -9.59 12.38 -1.89
N ALA A 379 -8.94 13.19 -1.06
CA ALA A 379 -7.62 13.70 -1.41
C ALA A 379 -6.61 12.53 -1.31
N ARG A 380 -5.67 12.44 -2.25
CA ARG A 380 -4.57 11.47 -2.14
C ARG A 380 -3.84 11.66 -0.80
N SER A 381 -3.52 10.58 -0.10
CA SER A 381 -2.70 10.64 1.10
C SER A 381 -1.38 11.32 0.76
N ALA A 382 -0.97 12.30 1.57
CA ALA A 382 0.29 12.99 1.36
C ALA A 382 1.45 11.99 1.50
N LYS A 383 2.30 11.92 0.48
CA LYS A 383 3.53 11.13 0.54
C LYS A 383 4.48 11.76 1.58
N PRO A 384 5.27 10.94 2.30
CA PRO A 384 6.31 11.47 3.18
C PRO A 384 7.28 12.34 2.37
N ALA A 385 7.82 13.41 2.97
CA ALA A 385 8.77 14.28 2.28
C ALA A 385 10.05 13.53 1.87
N ALA A 386 10.65 13.95 0.75
CA ALA A 386 11.95 13.42 0.32
C ALA A 386 13.02 13.57 1.44
N PRO A 387 13.82 12.53 1.74
CA PRO A 387 14.69 12.50 2.93
C PRO A 387 15.72 13.62 3.02
N ARG A 388 16.24 14.11 1.88
CA ARG A 388 17.26 15.17 1.82
C ARG A 388 16.73 16.50 1.25
N GLY A 389 15.40 16.64 1.17
CA GLY A 389 14.74 17.86 0.75
C GLY A 389 14.95 19.03 1.73
N VAL A 390 14.71 20.26 1.26
CA VAL A 390 14.84 21.48 2.08
C VAL A 390 13.84 21.56 3.24
N GLY A 391 12.69 20.88 3.10
CA GLY A 391 11.73 20.60 4.19
C GLY A 391 10.85 21.77 4.63
N SER A 392 11.31 23.02 4.55
CA SER A 392 10.50 24.19 4.89
C SER A 392 10.84 25.43 4.05
N LEU A 393 9.86 26.32 3.90
CA LEU A 393 10.03 27.57 3.17
C LEU A 393 11.04 28.50 3.86
N GLU A 394 11.04 28.55 5.19
CA GLU A 394 11.98 29.35 5.99
C GLU A 394 13.43 28.90 5.72
N THR A 395 13.70 27.59 5.73
CA THR A 395 15.04 27.07 5.41
C THR A 395 15.42 27.34 3.96
N TYR A 396 14.47 27.29 3.03
CA TYR A 396 14.74 27.58 1.63
C TYR A 396 15.10 29.06 1.42
N GLU A 397 14.33 29.98 1.98
CA GLU A 397 14.59 31.43 1.98
C GLU A 397 15.94 31.79 2.58
N GLU A 398 16.32 31.15 3.69
CA GLU A 398 17.66 31.31 4.29
C GLU A 398 18.79 30.89 3.33
N ARG A 399 18.60 29.81 2.55
CA ARG A 399 19.61 29.30 1.62
C ARG A 399 19.77 30.18 0.38
N ILE A 400 18.68 30.77 -0.11
CA ILE A 400 18.71 31.62 -1.32
C ILE A 400 18.96 33.11 -1.01
N GLY A 401 18.71 33.54 0.23
CA GLY A 401 18.92 34.94 0.66
C GLY A 401 17.89 35.93 0.10
N GLU A 402 16.77 35.45 -0.41
CA GLU A 402 15.65 36.22 -0.98
C GLU A 402 14.30 35.52 -0.71
N PRO A 403 13.14 36.18 -0.90
CA PRO A 403 11.83 35.56 -0.72
C PRO A 403 11.63 34.35 -1.64
N GLY A 404 11.08 33.28 -1.08
CA GLY A 404 10.90 31.99 -1.73
C GLY A 404 9.43 31.67 -1.96
N LEU A 405 9.18 30.70 -2.83
CA LEU A 405 7.87 30.17 -3.15
C LEU A 405 7.92 28.64 -3.21
N LEU A 406 6.96 28.00 -2.54
CA LEU A 406 6.67 26.58 -2.68
C LEU A 406 5.46 26.39 -3.60
N ILE A 407 5.64 25.64 -4.69
CA ILE A 407 4.58 25.16 -5.57
C ILE A 407 4.48 23.65 -5.36
N GLU A 408 3.31 23.11 -5.03
CA GLU A 408 3.18 21.68 -4.68
C GLU A 408 1.81 21.08 -5.05
N ASP A 409 1.81 19.78 -5.30
CA ASP A 409 0.65 18.88 -5.39
C ASP A 409 0.89 17.63 -4.50
N ALA A 410 0.19 16.51 -4.67
CA ALA A 410 0.41 15.32 -3.83
C ALA A 410 1.73 14.60 -4.09
N ASP A 411 2.28 14.71 -5.30
CA ASP A 411 3.42 13.93 -5.79
C ASP A 411 4.72 14.74 -5.83
N ILE A 412 4.64 16.05 -6.10
CA ILE A 412 5.76 16.94 -6.38
C ILE A 412 5.66 18.22 -5.56
N GLN A 413 6.81 18.71 -5.13
CA GLN A 413 7.02 20.01 -4.51
C GLN A 413 8.19 20.67 -5.23
N MET A 414 8.02 21.94 -5.61
CA MET A 414 8.96 22.75 -6.35
C MET A 414 9.25 24.03 -5.56
N TRP A 415 10.53 24.23 -5.27
CA TRP A 415 11.04 25.35 -4.48
C TRP A 415 11.78 26.32 -5.40
N VAL A 416 11.28 27.56 -5.48
CA VAL A 416 11.77 28.59 -6.40
C VAL A 416 11.80 29.96 -5.72
N PRO A 417 12.65 30.91 -6.18
CA PRO A 417 12.55 32.30 -5.75
C PRO A 417 11.22 32.91 -6.20
N GLU A 418 10.59 33.73 -5.36
CA GLU A 418 9.26 34.32 -5.64
C GLU A 418 9.21 35.08 -6.98
N ARG A 419 10.33 35.69 -7.40
CA ARG A 419 10.43 36.42 -8.67
C ARG A 419 10.26 35.56 -9.93
N TYR A 420 10.40 34.23 -9.84
CA TYR A 420 10.21 33.29 -10.95
C TYR A 420 8.83 32.62 -10.94
N GLU A 421 7.87 33.09 -10.12
CA GLU A 421 6.56 32.44 -9.96
C GLU A 421 5.87 32.11 -11.30
N GLU A 422 5.80 33.06 -12.22
CA GLU A 422 5.07 32.90 -13.49
C GLU A 422 5.64 31.76 -14.35
N HIS A 423 6.96 31.76 -14.61
CA HIS A 423 7.63 30.69 -15.35
C HIS A 423 7.60 29.36 -14.60
N SER A 424 7.76 29.39 -13.28
CA SER A 424 7.81 28.19 -12.44
C SER A 424 6.48 27.46 -12.40
N ARG A 425 5.35 28.18 -12.43
CA ARG A 425 4.02 27.56 -12.53
C ARG A 425 3.84 26.81 -13.84
N LEU A 426 4.34 27.35 -14.96
CA LEU A 426 4.32 26.65 -16.24
C LEU A 426 5.23 25.41 -16.22
N ILE A 427 6.46 25.54 -15.72
CA ILE A 427 7.38 24.40 -15.55
C ILE A 427 6.72 23.31 -14.69
N PHE A 428 6.06 23.69 -13.59
CA PHE A 428 5.40 22.76 -12.68
C PHE A 428 4.32 21.92 -13.39
N GLU A 429 3.51 22.49 -14.28
CA GLU A 429 2.53 21.73 -15.08
C GLU A 429 3.20 20.63 -15.93
N TYR A 430 4.36 20.92 -16.53
CA TYR A 430 5.16 19.95 -17.28
C TYR A 430 5.80 18.90 -16.36
N LEU A 431 6.21 19.26 -15.15
CA LEU A 431 6.71 18.29 -14.17
C LEU A 431 5.61 17.30 -13.74
N GLN A 432 4.39 17.78 -13.52
CA GLN A 432 3.24 16.93 -13.19
C GLN A 432 2.91 15.96 -14.32
N ALA A 433 2.89 16.44 -15.57
CA ALA A 433 2.69 15.59 -16.74
C ALA A 433 3.83 14.59 -16.94
N GLY A 434 5.08 15.00 -16.72
CA GLY A 434 6.25 14.13 -16.75
C GLY A 434 6.21 13.02 -15.70
N TYR A 435 5.82 13.35 -14.46
CA TYR A 435 5.64 12.36 -13.39
C TYR A 435 4.61 11.30 -13.76
N ARG A 436 3.46 11.70 -14.34
CA ARG A 436 2.44 10.75 -14.82
C ARG A 436 2.97 9.84 -15.93
N ALA A 437 3.69 10.39 -16.91
CA ALA A 437 4.31 9.61 -17.98
C ALA A 437 5.37 8.63 -17.43
N LEU A 438 6.16 9.02 -16.43
CA LEU A 438 7.10 8.15 -15.75
C LEU A 438 6.37 6.99 -15.05
N ARG A 439 5.30 7.27 -14.29
CA ARG A 439 4.50 6.20 -13.65
C ARG A 439 4.01 5.17 -14.66
N GLU A 440 3.57 5.61 -15.83
CA GLU A 440 3.16 4.72 -16.93
C GLU A 440 4.34 3.86 -17.44
N ILE A 441 5.46 4.51 -17.79
CA ILE A 441 6.66 3.82 -18.29
C ILE A 441 7.19 2.81 -17.27
N PHE A 442 7.14 3.12 -15.97
CA PHE A 442 7.56 2.24 -14.89
C PHE A 442 6.46 1.26 -14.42
N GLY A 443 5.52 0.88 -15.30
CA GLY A 443 4.56 -0.20 -15.01
C GLY A 443 3.57 0.12 -13.89
N GLY A 444 3.20 1.40 -13.76
CA GLY A 444 2.34 1.93 -12.70
C GLY A 444 3.04 2.10 -11.35
N HIS A 445 4.38 2.00 -11.30
CA HIS A 445 5.14 2.32 -10.10
C HIS A 445 4.96 3.79 -9.72
N ASP A 446 4.90 4.05 -8.42
CA ASP A 446 4.69 5.37 -7.86
C ASP A 446 5.71 5.55 -6.72
N LEU A 447 6.39 6.69 -6.68
CA LEU A 447 7.46 6.87 -5.69
C LEU A 447 6.88 6.88 -4.27
N SER A 448 7.66 6.30 -3.36
CA SER A 448 7.32 6.20 -1.94
C SER A 448 7.34 7.56 -1.22
N VAL A 449 7.97 8.58 -1.81
CA VAL A 449 8.16 9.93 -1.24
C VAL A 449 7.60 11.04 -2.13
N LYS A 450 7.31 12.18 -1.53
CA LYS A 450 6.90 13.41 -2.21
C LYS A 450 8.13 14.08 -2.80
N PHE A 451 8.21 14.06 -4.13
CA PHE A 451 9.35 14.46 -4.93
C PHE A 451 9.68 15.95 -4.77
N SER A 452 10.93 16.31 -4.51
CA SER A 452 11.38 17.69 -4.26
C SER A 452 12.25 18.21 -5.39
N VAL A 453 11.85 19.31 -6.02
CA VAL A 453 12.60 19.99 -7.08
C VAL A 453 13.01 21.37 -6.57
N GLU A 454 14.30 21.56 -6.30
CA GLU A 454 14.81 22.76 -5.62
C GLU A 454 15.72 23.58 -6.53
N HIS A 455 15.53 24.89 -6.55
CA HIS A 455 16.34 25.80 -7.35
C HIS A 455 17.16 26.72 -6.45
N TYR A 456 18.45 26.86 -6.74
CA TYR A 456 19.38 27.69 -5.97
C TYR A 456 20.17 28.62 -6.90
N PRO A 457 20.77 29.71 -6.38
CA PRO A 457 21.72 30.50 -7.16
C PRO A 457 22.82 29.59 -7.77
N ASP A 458 23.27 29.87 -8.99
CA ASP A 458 24.21 29.00 -9.70
C ASP A 458 25.56 28.82 -8.98
N ASP A 459 25.94 29.78 -8.13
CA ASP A 459 27.14 29.75 -7.29
C ASP A 459 26.93 29.11 -5.90
N SER A 460 25.71 28.66 -5.60
CA SER A 460 25.33 28.04 -4.35
C SER A 460 25.94 26.63 -4.20
N PRO A 461 26.39 26.23 -2.99
CA PRO A 461 26.81 24.84 -2.74
C PRO A 461 25.66 23.83 -2.83
N TYR A 462 24.42 24.31 -2.88
CA TYR A 462 23.23 23.47 -3.09
C TYR A 462 22.90 23.30 -4.59
N SER A 463 23.49 24.08 -5.49
CA SER A 463 23.31 23.96 -6.94
C SER A 463 24.40 23.06 -7.53
N TRP A 464 24.10 21.77 -7.68
CA TRP A 464 25.05 20.79 -8.20
C TRP A 464 24.57 20.09 -9.48
N GLY A 465 23.31 20.32 -9.88
CA GLY A 465 22.76 19.85 -11.14
C GLY A 465 22.55 18.35 -11.19
N GLY A 466 21.50 17.87 -10.52
CA GLY A 466 21.05 16.50 -10.65
C GLY A 466 20.18 16.02 -9.48
N THR A 467 20.07 14.69 -9.33
CA THR A 467 19.23 14.02 -8.32
C THR A 467 19.97 13.19 -7.28
N ASP A 468 19.50 13.26 -6.04
CA ASP A 468 20.03 12.45 -4.95
C ASP A 468 19.59 10.97 -5.01
N ALA A 469 18.81 10.60 -6.03
CA ALA A 469 18.15 9.31 -6.26
C ALA A 469 17.05 8.95 -5.25
N GLU A 470 16.90 9.71 -4.17
CA GLU A 470 15.94 9.51 -3.08
C GLU A 470 14.79 10.54 -3.14
N GLY A 471 14.57 11.13 -4.32
CA GLY A 471 13.45 12.03 -4.58
C GLY A 471 13.75 13.51 -4.45
N THR A 472 15.02 13.94 -4.47
CA THR A 472 15.40 15.37 -4.50
C THR A 472 16.24 15.73 -5.72
N ILE A 473 15.76 16.68 -6.53
CA ILE A 473 16.51 17.34 -7.60
C ILE A 473 16.99 18.71 -7.13
N ARG A 474 18.23 19.09 -7.47
CA ARG A 474 18.73 20.45 -7.28
C ARG A 474 19.33 21.04 -8.55
N TYR A 475 18.79 22.18 -8.97
CA TYR A 475 19.28 22.93 -10.13
C TYR A 475 19.61 24.39 -9.80
N GLY A 476 20.35 24.99 -10.72
CA GLY A 476 20.60 26.43 -10.77
C GLY A 476 19.38 27.22 -11.23
N TYR A 477 19.45 28.54 -11.11
CA TYR A 477 18.39 29.42 -11.63
C TYR A 477 18.33 29.44 -13.14
N GLY A 478 19.41 29.09 -13.85
CA GLY A 478 19.40 28.96 -15.31
C GLY A 478 18.31 28.02 -15.84
N ASN A 479 17.91 27.00 -15.07
CA ASN A 479 16.80 26.11 -15.47
C ASN A 479 15.40 26.75 -15.35
N LEU A 480 15.28 27.93 -14.72
CA LEU A 480 14.05 28.72 -14.63
C LEU A 480 13.98 29.83 -15.68
N GLU A 481 15.05 30.05 -16.44
CA GLU A 481 15.14 31.10 -17.45
C GLU A 481 14.51 30.67 -18.79
N ASP A 482 13.96 31.64 -19.51
CA ASP A 482 13.29 31.46 -20.79
C ASP A 482 14.23 31.69 -21.99
N ASP A 483 15.54 31.55 -21.79
CA ASP A 483 16.58 31.86 -22.78
C ASP A 483 16.93 30.68 -23.72
N THR A 484 16.25 29.55 -23.54
CA THR A 484 16.42 28.33 -24.35
C THR A 484 15.67 28.39 -25.69
N THR A 485 16.02 27.51 -26.63
CA THR A 485 15.36 27.45 -27.95
C THR A 485 13.91 26.98 -27.81
N GLU A 486 13.67 26.02 -26.93
CA GLU A 486 12.36 25.47 -26.56
C GLU A 486 11.42 26.58 -26.12
N TRP A 487 11.86 27.44 -25.19
CA TRP A 487 11.10 28.59 -24.72
C TRP A 487 10.90 29.61 -25.83
N ASN A 488 11.98 30.14 -26.40
CA ASN A 488 11.92 31.32 -27.28
C ASN A 488 11.23 31.06 -28.62
N VAL A 489 11.31 29.83 -29.13
CA VAL A 489 10.77 29.48 -30.46
C VAL A 489 9.44 28.77 -30.35
N TYR A 490 9.28 27.88 -29.38
CA TYR A 490 8.13 26.97 -29.29
C TYR A 490 7.22 27.23 -28.09
N GLY A 491 7.64 28.07 -27.13
CA GLY A 491 6.87 28.37 -25.92
C GLY A 491 6.75 27.18 -24.98
N VAL A 492 7.72 26.26 -25.03
CA VAL A 492 7.75 25.04 -24.20
C VAL A 492 8.93 25.16 -23.22
N PRO A 493 8.74 24.93 -21.91
CA PRO A 493 9.85 25.01 -20.97
C PRO A 493 10.92 23.93 -21.19
N HIS A 494 12.17 24.24 -20.86
CA HIS A 494 13.27 23.28 -20.92
C HIS A 494 13.19 22.28 -19.76
N VAL A 495 12.50 21.15 -19.99
CA VAL A 495 12.16 20.16 -18.94
C VAL A 495 12.86 18.81 -19.07
N SER A 496 13.64 18.59 -20.14
CA SER A 496 14.27 17.29 -20.41
C SER A 496 15.19 16.82 -19.29
N GLY A 497 16.00 17.74 -18.73
CA GLY A 497 16.87 17.44 -17.59
C GLY A 497 16.08 16.98 -16.36
N TYR A 498 14.98 17.66 -16.04
CA TYR A 498 14.13 17.24 -14.91
C TYR A 498 13.58 15.83 -15.12
N TYR A 499 13.16 15.47 -16.32
CA TYR A 499 12.61 14.13 -16.60
C TYR A 499 13.64 13.02 -16.48
N GLU A 500 14.89 13.26 -16.88
CA GLU A 500 16.01 12.35 -16.68
C GLU A 500 16.30 12.12 -15.19
N GLU A 501 16.42 13.20 -14.42
CA GLU A 501 16.64 13.16 -12.97
C GLU A 501 15.46 12.54 -12.20
N MET A 502 14.24 12.72 -12.69
CA MET A 502 13.06 12.03 -12.15
C MET A 502 13.11 10.53 -12.47
N ALA A 503 13.47 10.14 -13.69
CA ALA A 503 13.59 8.73 -14.08
C ALA A 503 14.63 8.00 -13.22
N HIS A 504 15.76 8.65 -12.92
CA HIS A 504 16.77 8.16 -11.99
C HIS A 504 16.21 7.78 -10.61
N CYS A 505 15.35 8.60 -10.03
CA CYS A 505 14.72 8.28 -8.74
C CYS A 505 13.78 7.07 -8.83
N PHE A 506 13.03 6.91 -9.93
CA PHE A 506 12.18 5.72 -10.14
C PHE A 506 13.02 4.45 -10.28
N ILE A 507 14.15 4.53 -10.98
CA ILE A 507 15.09 3.42 -11.14
C ILE A 507 15.67 3.01 -9.77
N HIS A 508 16.04 3.99 -8.95
CA HIS A 508 16.55 3.77 -7.61
C HIS A 508 15.50 3.17 -6.66
N ASP A 509 14.28 3.71 -6.59
CA ASP A 509 13.20 3.21 -5.73
C ASP A 509 12.79 1.76 -6.10
N LEU A 510 12.87 1.40 -7.38
CA LEU A 510 12.68 0.01 -7.84
C LEU A 510 13.87 -0.93 -7.58
N GLY A 511 15.03 -0.40 -7.19
CA GLY A 511 16.25 -1.17 -7.00
C GLY A 511 16.86 -1.69 -8.30
N VAL A 512 16.59 -1.04 -9.44
CA VAL A 512 17.14 -1.41 -10.76
C VAL A 512 18.52 -0.78 -10.92
N GLY A 513 19.54 -1.37 -10.30
CA GLY A 513 20.90 -0.87 -10.45
C GLY A 513 21.62 -1.38 -11.71
N GLY A 514 22.82 -0.85 -11.93
CA GLY A 514 23.67 -1.18 -13.08
C GLY A 514 23.33 -0.43 -14.36
N PHE A 515 22.05 -0.17 -14.63
CA PHE A 515 21.63 0.57 -15.83
C PHE A 515 21.18 2.01 -15.54
N TYR A 516 21.53 2.54 -14.36
CA TYR A 516 21.02 3.81 -13.84
C TYR A 516 21.12 4.97 -14.83
N GLU A 517 22.34 5.27 -15.29
CA GLU A 517 22.63 6.35 -16.24
C GLU A 517 21.96 6.12 -17.61
N ALA A 518 22.00 4.88 -18.11
CA ALA A 518 21.50 4.56 -19.45
C ALA A 518 19.97 4.62 -19.53
N LEU A 519 19.28 4.05 -18.55
CA LEU A 519 17.83 4.08 -18.47
C LEU A 519 17.33 5.49 -18.13
N GLY A 520 18.01 6.24 -17.25
CA GLY A 520 17.63 7.61 -16.90
C GLY A 520 17.61 8.53 -18.12
N MET A 521 18.70 8.58 -18.89
CA MET A 521 18.77 9.36 -20.13
C MET A 521 17.72 8.91 -21.16
N MET A 522 17.60 7.61 -21.40
CA MET A 522 16.70 7.07 -22.42
C MET A 522 15.23 7.34 -22.08
N ILE A 523 14.83 7.10 -20.83
CA ILE A 523 13.47 7.32 -20.35
C ILE A 523 13.17 8.82 -20.25
N GLY A 524 14.09 9.64 -19.75
CA GLY A 524 13.93 11.09 -19.71
C GLY A 524 13.68 11.71 -21.09
N GLY A 525 14.43 11.26 -22.10
CA GLY A 525 14.23 11.67 -23.49
C GLY A 525 12.88 11.21 -24.07
N GLU A 526 12.42 10.01 -23.72
CA GLU A 526 11.09 9.53 -24.11
C GLU A 526 9.96 10.34 -23.46
N VAL A 527 10.07 10.65 -22.17
CA VAL A 527 9.10 11.49 -21.45
C VAL A 527 9.05 12.88 -22.06
N ALA A 528 10.21 13.46 -22.41
CA ALA A 528 10.26 14.73 -23.13
C ALA A 528 9.50 14.68 -24.46
N MET A 529 9.61 13.58 -25.22
CA MET A 529 8.86 13.38 -26.46
C MET A 529 7.36 13.16 -26.26
N ARG A 530 6.93 12.62 -25.11
CA ARG A 530 5.50 12.44 -24.80
C ARG A 530 4.84 13.72 -24.30
N VAL A 531 5.56 14.50 -23.51
CA VAL A 531 4.98 15.60 -22.71
C VAL A 531 5.37 16.98 -23.22
N ALA A 532 6.60 17.15 -23.70
CA ALA A 532 7.19 18.43 -24.08
C ALA A 532 7.65 18.46 -25.55
N TRP A 533 6.98 17.68 -26.42
CA TRP A 533 7.37 17.55 -27.81
C TRP A 533 7.40 18.90 -28.53
N ASN A 534 8.51 19.12 -29.23
CA ASN A 534 8.66 20.16 -30.23
C ASN A 534 9.77 19.73 -31.21
N PRO A 535 9.87 20.35 -32.40
CA PRO A 535 10.86 19.96 -33.41
C PRO A 535 12.32 19.98 -32.92
N TYR A 536 12.67 20.86 -31.98
CA TYR A 536 14.03 20.92 -31.44
C TYR A 536 14.29 19.75 -30.47
N VAL A 537 13.33 19.40 -29.60
CA VAL A 537 13.43 18.21 -28.73
C VAL A 537 13.54 16.93 -29.55
N GLU A 538 12.77 16.81 -30.64
CA GLU A 538 12.87 15.68 -31.57
C GLU A 538 14.24 15.62 -32.25
N GLU A 539 14.75 16.76 -32.75
CA GLU A 539 16.10 16.87 -33.33
C GLU A 539 17.19 16.49 -32.32
N CYS A 540 17.09 16.96 -31.08
CA CYS A 540 18.02 16.61 -30.01
C CYS A 540 17.99 15.10 -29.69
N ARG A 541 16.80 14.48 -29.67
CA ARG A 541 16.67 13.04 -29.47
C ARG A 541 17.29 12.25 -30.62
N GLU A 542 17.00 12.62 -31.86
CA GLU A 542 17.56 11.97 -33.06
C GLU A 542 19.09 12.08 -33.09
N GLU A 543 19.62 13.27 -32.77
CA GLU A 543 21.06 13.49 -32.68
C GLU A 543 21.69 12.67 -31.55
N GLY A 544 21.05 12.61 -30.38
CA GLY A 544 21.48 11.76 -29.26
C GLY A 544 21.58 10.29 -29.65
N LEU A 545 20.54 9.74 -30.29
CA LEU A 545 20.53 8.37 -30.79
C LEU A 545 21.61 8.12 -31.85
N ARG A 546 21.86 9.09 -32.74
CA ARG A 546 22.96 9.02 -33.70
C ARG A 546 24.32 8.95 -33.00
N VAL A 547 24.54 9.79 -31.99
CA VAL A 547 25.77 9.77 -31.18
C VAL A 547 25.93 8.44 -30.44
N PHE A 548 24.84 7.86 -29.93
CA PHE A 548 24.86 6.54 -29.28
C PHE A 548 25.23 5.44 -30.27
N ALA A 549 24.67 5.46 -31.48
CA ALA A 549 24.98 4.53 -32.55
C ALA A 549 26.44 4.63 -33.00
N GLU A 550 26.96 5.85 -33.20
CA GLU A 550 28.36 6.11 -33.56
C GLU A 550 29.32 5.64 -32.46
N THR A 551 28.99 5.93 -31.20
CA THR A 551 29.78 5.47 -30.04
C THR A 551 29.80 3.94 -29.96
N THR A 552 28.65 3.30 -30.18
CA THR A 552 28.53 1.84 -30.17
C THR A 552 29.29 1.20 -31.31
N ALA A 553 29.16 1.73 -32.54
CA ALA A 553 29.92 1.23 -33.69
C ALA A 553 31.44 1.33 -33.46
N TYR A 554 31.90 2.46 -32.90
CA TYR A 554 33.31 2.64 -32.55
C TYR A 554 33.76 1.63 -31.50
N TYR A 555 32.98 1.47 -30.42
CA TYR A 555 33.25 0.50 -29.36
C TYR A 555 33.32 -0.94 -29.91
N LEU A 556 32.36 -1.33 -30.74
CA LEU A 556 32.33 -2.68 -31.33
C LEU A 556 33.54 -2.99 -32.23
N GLU A 557 34.18 -1.97 -32.81
CA GLU A 557 35.38 -2.11 -33.66
C GLU A 557 36.69 -2.01 -32.87
N HIS A 558 36.73 -1.22 -31.79
CA HIS A 558 37.97 -0.83 -31.09
C HIS A 558 38.07 -1.30 -29.64
N ASN A 559 37.01 -1.90 -29.07
CA ASN A 559 36.90 -2.26 -27.65
C ASN A 559 37.31 -1.11 -26.72
N SER A 560 36.92 0.12 -27.07
CA SER A 560 37.17 1.34 -26.31
C SER A 560 36.23 2.45 -26.73
N GLY A 561 36.09 3.49 -25.91
CA GLY A 561 35.33 4.69 -26.25
C GLY A 561 35.99 5.55 -27.34
N PRO A 562 35.21 6.33 -28.12
CA PRO A 562 35.76 7.28 -29.08
C PRO A 562 36.74 8.27 -28.43
N PRO A 563 37.80 8.71 -29.14
CA PRO A 563 38.78 9.65 -28.58
C PRO A 563 38.12 10.93 -28.07
N GLY A 564 38.40 11.29 -26.81
CA GLY A 564 37.86 12.48 -26.16
C GLY A 564 36.50 12.30 -25.47
N VAL A 565 35.91 11.11 -25.52
CA VAL A 565 34.73 10.76 -24.72
C VAL A 565 35.18 10.11 -23.41
N ALA A 566 34.69 10.60 -22.28
CA ALA A 566 35.10 10.12 -20.95
C ALA A 566 34.67 8.66 -20.70
N GLU A 567 35.44 7.93 -19.90
CA GLU A 567 35.25 6.50 -19.60
C GLU A 567 33.93 6.18 -18.89
N ASN A 568 33.31 7.15 -18.23
CA ASN A 568 31.99 7.03 -17.62
C ASN A 568 30.83 7.36 -18.58
N ILE A 569 31.09 7.93 -19.76
CA ILE A 569 30.05 8.41 -20.69
C ILE A 569 29.81 7.41 -21.81
N TRP A 570 30.88 6.91 -22.45
CA TRP A 570 30.69 6.04 -23.62
C TRP A 570 30.03 4.69 -23.29
N PRO A 571 30.23 4.03 -22.12
CA PRO A 571 29.52 2.80 -21.79
C PRO A 571 28.01 3.05 -21.64
N THR A 572 27.65 4.17 -21.01
CA THR A 572 26.25 4.60 -20.87
C THR A 572 25.58 4.75 -22.24
N ARG A 573 26.27 5.35 -23.20
CA ARG A 573 25.77 5.48 -24.59
C ARG A 573 25.57 4.13 -25.27
N VAL A 574 26.49 3.19 -25.06
CA VAL A 574 26.38 1.82 -25.58
C VAL A 574 25.14 1.14 -25.01
N LEU A 575 24.92 1.23 -23.70
CA LEU A 575 23.78 0.59 -23.05
C LEU A 575 22.45 1.22 -23.45
N ALA A 576 22.40 2.56 -23.51
CA ALA A 576 21.23 3.27 -24.01
C ALA A 576 20.90 2.88 -25.45
N TYR A 577 21.92 2.70 -26.30
CA TYR A 577 21.74 2.17 -27.65
C TYR A 577 21.17 0.75 -27.66
N ILE A 578 21.70 -0.15 -26.83
CA ILE A 578 21.21 -1.55 -26.74
C ILE A 578 19.75 -1.57 -26.29
N PHE A 579 19.39 -0.85 -25.23
CA PHE A 579 18.00 -0.78 -24.78
C PHE A 579 17.08 -0.19 -25.84
N GLN A 580 17.48 0.91 -26.49
CA GLN A 580 16.65 1.50 -27.52
C GLN A 580 16.47 0.54 -28.71
N VAL A 581 17.56 0.01 -29.27
CA VAL A 581 17.53 -0.73 -30.54
C VAL A 581 17.12 -2.18 -30.39
N GLU A 582 17.60 -2.88 -29.38
CA GLU A 582 17.32 -4.32 -29.23
C GLU A 582 16.08 -4.59 -28.38
N ILE A 583 15.66 -3.63 -27.54
CA ILE A 583 14.49 -3.79 -26.66
C ILE A 583 13.33 -2.93 -27.15
N VAL A 584 13.45 -1.60 -27.12
CA VAL A 584 12.32 -0.69 -27.40
C VAL A 584 11.87 -0.76 -28.85
N ASP A 585 12.79 -0.68 -29.82
CA ASP A 585 12.45 -0.68 -31.25
C ASP A 585 11.91 -2.04 -31.73
N VAL A 586 12.24 -3.14 -31.02
CA VAL A 586 11.84 -4.51 -31.38
C VAL A 586 10.55 -4.94 -30.67
N TYR A 587 10.44 -4.68 -29.36
CA TYR A 587 9.37 -5.20 -28.52
C TYR A 587 8.42 -4.11 -27.98
N GLY A 588 8.75 -2.83 -28.17
CA GLY A 588 7.96 -1.70 -27.70
C GLY A 588 8.31 -1.26 -26.28
N TRP A 589 7.85 -0.06 -25.91
CA TRP A 589 7.96 0.46 -24.54
C TRP A 589 7.16 -0.39 -23.54
N GLU A 590 6.08 -1.02 -23.99
CA GLU A 590 5.22 -1.88 -23.19
C GLU A 590 6.00 -3.07 -22.59
N ALA A 591 6.98 -3.61 -23.32
CA ALA A 591 7.84 -4.68 -22.81
C ALA A 591 8.70 -4.20 -21.63
N LEU A 592 9.24 -2.99 -21.71
CA LEU A 592 10.02 -2.38 -20.64
C LEU A 592 9.12 -2.06 -19.43
N SER A 593 7.93 -1.50 -19.67
CA SER A 593 6.94 -1.22 -18.63
C SER A 593 6.47 -2.47 -17.91
N GLU A 594 6.26 -3.56 -18.64
CA GLU A 594 5.88 -4.84 -18.08
C GLU A 594 7.00 -5.45 -17.23
N ALA A 595 8.27 -5.31 -17.65
CA ALA A 595 9.40 -5.76 -16.84
C ALA A 595 9.49 -4.98 -15.52
N PHE A 596 9.34 -3.65 -15.54
CA PHE A 596 9.25 -2.86 -14.31
C PHE A 596 8.05 -3.25 -13.43
N ARG A 597 6.90 -3.56 -14.04
CA ARG A 597 5.72 -4.07 -13.33
C ARG A 597 6.02 -5.38 -12.60
N LEU A 598 6.76 -6.31 -13.22
CA LEU A 598 7.17 -7.57 -12.60
C LEU A 598 8.15 -7.36 -11.44
N VAL A 599 9.13 -6.46 -11.60
CA VAL A 599 10.04 -6.05 -10.52
C VAL A 599 9.25 -5.54 -9.31
N ARG A 600 8.27 -4.64 -9.56
CA ARG A 600 7.42 -4.06 -8.51
C ARG A 600 6.64 -5.14 -7.75
N GLN A 601 6.08 -6.12 -8.45
CA GLN A 601 5.26 -7.18 -7.86
C GLN A 601 6.04 -8.17 -6.99
N GLY A 602 7.36 -8.04 -6.89
CA GLY A 602 8.17 -8.96 -6.08
C GLY A 602 8.19 -10.38 -6.65
N TYR A 603 7.79 -10.54 -7.91
CA TYR A 603 8.13 -11.73 -8.71
C TYR A 603 9.66 -11.82 -8.75
N PRO A 604 10.29 -13.00 -8.66
CA PRO A 604 10.98 -13.41 -7.44
C PRO A 604 12.42 -12.88 -7.32
N MET A 605 12.68 -11.57 -7.24
CA MET A 605 14.07 -11.12 -7.03
C MET A 605 14.27 -9.77 -6.30
N ARG A 606 13.56 -9.48 -5.19
CA ARG A 606 13.86 -8.30 -4.34
C ARG A 606 15.13 -8.43 -3.48
N SER A 607 16.03 -9.32 -3.87
CA SER A 607 17.11 -9.79 -3.02
C SER A 607 18.47 -9.48 -3.68
N TYR A 608 18.65 -8.22 -4.09
CA TYR A 608 19.93 -7.72 -4.59
C TYR A 608 20.46 -6.65 -3.65
N SER A 609 21.70 -6.81 -3.22
CA SER A 609 22.47 -5.70 -2.68
C SER A 609 22.71 -4.69 -3.80
N GLU A 610 22.64 -3.39 -3.48
CA GLU A 610 22.91 -2.26 -4.40
C GLU A 610 24.17 -2.44 -5.25
N GLU A 611 25.13 -3.25 -4.78
CA GLU A 611 26.41 -3.48 -5.44
C GLU A 611 26.36 -4.32 -6.74
N HIS A 612 25.34 -5.16 -7.01
CA HIS A 612 25.32 -6.01 -8.22
C HIS A 612 23.90 -6.33 -8.72
N SER A 613 23.46 -5.62 -9.76
CA SER A 613 22.04 -5.59 -10.22
C SER A 613 21.84 -5.66 -11.74
N TRP A 614 22.92 -5.82 -12.52
CA TRP A 614 22.85 -5.86 -13.99
C TRP A 614 22.09 -7.09 -14.53
N GLY A 615 22.29 -8.28 -13.95
CA GLY A 615 21.59 -9.48 -14.42
C GLY A 615 20.11 -9.50 -14.07
N GLY A 616 19.76 -9.10 -12.84
CA GLY A 616 18.40 -9.21 -12.29
C GLY A 616 17.33 -8.61 -13.20
N PHE A 617 17.52 -7.36 -13.62
CA PHE A 617 16.56 -6.66 -14.49
C PHE A 617 16.41 -7.32 -15.87
N LEU A 618 17.50 -7.83 -16.45
CA LEU A 618 17.48 -8.46 -17.77
C LEU A 618 16.75 -9.82 -17.78
N GLU A 619 16.68 -10.55 -16.65
CA GLU A 619 15.84 -11.75 -16.57
C GLU A 619 14.36 -11.41 -16.58
N TYR A 620 13.92 -10.37 -15.86
CA TYR A 620 12.52 -9.92 -15.97
C TYR A 620 12.18 -9.55 -17.40
N LEU A 621 13.06 -8.81 -18.07
CA LEU A 621 12.90 -8.52 -19.49
C LEU A 621 12.84 -9.81 -20.32
N SER A 622 13.74 -10.76 -20.09
CA SER A 622 13.76 -12.05 -20.78
C SER A 622 12.44 -12.82 -20.65
N MET A 623 11.83 -12.78 -19.46
CA MET A 623 10.53 -13.39 -19.19
C MET A 623 9.39 -12.70 -19.97
N VAL A 624 9.44 -11.37 -20.07
CA VAL A 624 8.44 -10.59 -20.81
C VAL A 624 8.55 -10.81 -22.32
N VAL A 625 9.77 -10.73 -22.87
CA VAL A 625 9.98 -10.81 -24.32
C VAL A 625 10.10 -12.24 -24.85
N GLY A 626 10.27 -13.23 -23.95
CA GLY A 626 10.35 -14.65 -24.31
C GLY A 626 11.65 -15.08 -24.98
N VAL A 627 12.72 -14.29 -24.82
CA VAL A 627 14.08 -14.59 -25.33
C VAL A 627 15.11 -14.30 -24.25
N ASP A 628 16.31 -14.90 -24.35
CA ASP A 628 17.39 -14.62 -23.41
C ASP A 628 18.04 -13.27 -23.71
N VAL A 629 17.62 -12.22 -22.98
CA VAL A 629 18.12 -10.86 -23.16
C VAL A 629 19.60 -10.74 -22.75
N HIS A 630 20.10 -11.62 -21.88
CA HIS A 630 21.52 -11.62 -21.51
C HIS A 630 22.41 -11.95 -22.71
N GLU A 631 21.99 -12.88 -23.57
CA GLU A 631 22.68 -13.19 -24.84
C GLU A 631 22.67 -11.98 -25.78
N ILE A 632 21.59 -11.18 -25.76
CA ILE A 632 21.53 -9.94 -26.55
C ILE A 632 22.63 -8.98 -26.10
N PHE A 633 22.70 -8.68 -24.81
CA PHE A 633 23.72 -7.79 -24.25
C PHE A 633 25.14 -8.36 -24.42
N GLY A 634 25.31 -9.69 -24.32
CA GLY A 634 26.58 -10.37 -24.59
C GLY A 634 27.10 -10.16 -26.01
N ARG A 635 26.23 -10.05 -27.02
CA ARG A 635 26.62 -9.74 -28.42
C ARG A 635 27.24 -8.35 -28.57
N TYR A 636 27.03 -7.46 -27.61
CA TYR A 636 27.61 -6.12 -27.61
C TYR A 636 28.90 -6.01 -26.83
N GLY A 637 29.31 -7.05 -26.09
CA GLY A 637 30.58 -7.05 -25.35
C GLY A 637 30.45 -7.03 -23.84
N LEU A 638 29.23 -7.10 -23.30
CA LEU A 638 29.08 -7.38 -21.87
C LEU A 638 29.52 -8.82 -21.60
N PRO A 639 30.33 -9.08 -20.55
CA PRO A 639 30.66 -10.45 -20.19
C PRO A 639 29.40 -11.24 -19.83
N LEU A 640 29.33 -12.50 -20.26
CA LEU A 640 28.18 -13.36 -20.02
C LEU A 640 28.59 -14.52 -19.11
N LEU A 641 28.04 -14.55 -17.89
CA LEU A 641 28.18 -15.67 -16.97
C LEU A 641 27.13 -16.75 -17.28
N LYS A 642 27.60 -17.99 -17.31
CA LYS A 642 26.79 -19.22 -17.40
C LYS A 642 27.24 -20.22 -16.37
N TRP A 643 26.36 -21.15 -16.04
CA TRP A 643 26.75 -22.33 -15.27
C TRP A 643 27.86 -23.08 -16.00
N ALA A 644 28.78 -23.69 -15.25
CA ALA A 644 29.93 -24.36 -15.84
C ALA A 644 29.50 -25.45 -16.83
N GLY A 645 28.37 -26.13 -16.55
CA GLY A 645 27.81 -27.17 -17.42
C GLY A 645 28.59 -28.49 -17.38
N GLU A 646 29.60 -28.57 -16.52
CA GLU A 646 30.34 -29.80 -16.22
C GLU A 646 29.56 -30.65 -15.22
N PRO A 647 29.76 -31.98 -15.19
CA PRO A 647 29.12 -32.84 -14.20
C PRO A 647 29.28 -32.34 -12.76
N GLY A 648 28.17 -32.11 -12.06
CA GLY A 648 28.11 -31.55 -10.71
C GLY A 648 27.97 -30.01 -10.64
N TYR A 649 27.89 -29.32 -11.79
CA TYR A 649 27.81 -27.86 -11.91
C TYR A 649 26.86 -27.42 -13.02
N GLU A 650 25.94 -28.28 -13.45
CA GLU A 650 25.10 -28.06 -14.63
C GLU A 650 24.05 -26.96 -14.40
N GLU A 651 23.50 -26.88 -13.19
CA GLU A 651 22.33 -26.06 -12.92
C GLU A 651 22.59 -24.93 -11.94
N ASP A 652 23.62 -25.01 -11.10
CA ASP A 652 23.83 -24.14 -9.94
C ASP A 652 25.29 -23.72 -9.71
N GLY A 653 26.24 -24.33 -10.41
CA GLY A 653 27.65 -23.97 -10.29
C GLY A 653 28.25 -24.25 -8.91
N VAL A 654 27.73 -25.22 -8.15
CA VAL A 654 28.29 -25.59 -6.84
C VAL A 654 28.29 -27.10 -6.60
N GLU A 655 29.39 -27.62 -6.05
CA GLU A 655 29.55 -29.03 -5.68
C GLU A 655 29.97 -29.16 -4.20
N HIS A 656 29.33 -30.08 -3.47
CA HIS A 656 29.77 -30.47 -2.13
C HIS A 656 30.84 -31.57 -2.21
N VAL A 657 32.08 -31.22 -1.88
CA VAL A 657 33.23 -32.14 -1.99
C VAL A 657 33.54 -32.89 -0.69
N GLY A 658 32.76 -32.67 0.36
CA GLY A 658 32.83 -33.38 1.65
C GLY A 658 33.18 -32.50 2.85
N GLY A 659 32.70 -32.89 4.04
CA GLY A 659 32.83 -32.06 5.25
C GLY A 659 32.00 -30.77 5.11
N ASN A 660 32.59 -29.63 5.48
CA ASN A 660 32.00 -28.30 5.24
C ASN A 660 32.52 -27.64 3.96
N GLN A 661 33.21 -28.39 3.08
CA GLN A 661 33.88 -27.82 1.91
C GLN A 661 32.95 -27.81 0.70
N TYR A 662 32.79 -26.63 0.09
CA TYR A 662 32.05 -26.41 -1.14
C TYR A 662 32.99 -25.85 -2.21
N VAL A 663 32.83 -26.33 -3.43
CA VAL A 663 33.56 -25.83 -4.61
C VAL A 663 32.55 -25.18 -5.53
N PHE A 664 32.82 -23.95 -5.93
CA PHE A 664 31.97 -23.17 -6.80
C PHE A 664 32.67 -23.01 -8.14
N ARG A 665 31.94 -23.22 -9.24
CA ARG A 665 32.43 -22.98 -10.59
C ARG A 665 31.44 -22.19 -11.42
N VAL A 666 31.97 -21.23 -12.16
CA VAL A 666 31.20 -20.44 -13.12
C VAL A 666 31.98 -20.31 -14.42
N LYS A 667 31.27 -20.24 -15.53
CA LYS A 667 31.84 -20.04 -16.85
C LYS A 667 31.53 -18.64 -17.35
N CYS A 668 32.54 -17.91 -17.80
CA CYS A 668 32.40 -16.55 -18.31
C CYS A 668 32.75 -16.52 -19.81
N PHE A 669 31.95 -15.79 -20.58
CA PHE A 669 32.20 -15.48 -21.98
C PHE A 669 32.42 -13.98 -22.13
N ASP A 670 33.32 -13.60 -23.02
CA ASP A 670 33.54 -12.22 -23.41
C ASP A 670 33.67 -12.18 -24.93
N ARG A 671 32.88 -11.30 -25.56
CA ARG A 671 32.87 -11.09 -27.01
C ARG A 671 34.24 -10.66 -27.52
N GLU A 672 34.94 -9.84 -26.73
CA GLU A 672 36.21 -9.24 -27.12
C GLU A 672 37.34 -10.27 -27.18
N GLY A 673 37.08 -11.50 -26.69
CA GLY A 673 38.06 -12.57 -26.59
C GLY A 673 39.08 -12.31 -25.47
N THR A 674 38.83 -11.30 -24.64
CA THR A 674 39.67 -10.98 -23.49
C THR A 674 39.30 -11.92 -22.36
N GLN A 675 40.29 -12.42 -21.64
CA GLN A 675 40.01 -13.22 -20.46
C GLN A 675 39.38 -12.31 -19.38
N PRO A 676 38.14 -12.56 -18.93
CA PRO A 676 37.49 -11.76 -17.89
C PRO A 676 38.34 -11.77 -16.62
N VAL A 677 38.47 -10.62 -15.96
CA VAL A 677 39.21 -10.53 -14.69
C VAL A 677 38.25 -10.21 -13.55
N ASP A 678 38.77 -10.27 -12.32
CA ASP A 678 38.00 -9.95 -11.12
C ASP A 678 36.72 -10.79 -10.92
N VAL A 679 36.73 -12.04 -11.40
CA VAL A 679 35.63 -12.99 -11.21
C VAL A 679 35.49 -13.31 -9.72
N LYS A 680 34.32 -13.07 -9.15
CA LYS A 680 34.05 -13.19 -7.71
C LYS A 680 32.85 -14.09 -7.44
N LEU A 681 32.95 -14.81 -6.32
CA LEU A 681 31.87 -15.46 -5.62
C LEU A 681 31.45 -14.58 -4.44
N HIS A 682 30.18 -14.22 -4.38
CA HIS A 682 29.58 -13.52 -3.27
C HIS A 682 28.80 -14.50 -2.40
N LEU A 683 29.00 -14.45 -1.09
CA LEU A 683 28.29 -15.28 -0.12
C LEU A 683 27.49 -14.39 0.82
N TYR A 684 26.22 -14.73 0.94
CA TYR A 684 25.25 -14.07 1.78
C TYR A 684 24.80 -15.04 2.86
N ARG A 685 24.60 -14.55 4.08
CA ARG A 685 24.03 -15.32 5.18
C ARG A 685 22.76 -14.63 5.65
N ASN A 686 21.63 -15.33 5.60
CA ASN A 686 20.30 -14.77 5.89
C ASN A 686 20.07 -13.43 5.14
N GLY A 687 20.40 -13.44 3.85
CA GLY A 687 20.26 -12.29 2.94
C GLY A 687 21.32 -11.19 3.05
N VAL A 688 22.21 -11.23 4.06
CA VAL A 688 23.26 -10.21 4.25
C VAL A 688 24.58 -10.68 3.64
N LEU A 689 25.24 -9.83 2.84
CA LEU A 689 26.56 -10.14 2.27
C LEU A 689 27.58 -10.33 3.40
N VAL A 690 28.20 -11.51 3.48
CA VAL A 690 29.18 -11.87 4.52
C VAL A 690 30.58 -12.15 3.99
N SER A 691 30.71 -12.47 2.70
CA SER A 691 32.02 -12.70 2.08
C SER A 691 31.98 -12.46 0.58
N THR A 692 33.10 -11.98 0.04
CA THR A 692 33.36 -11.90 -1.40
C THR A 692 34.71 -12.56 -1.64
N VAL A 693 34.73 -13.59 -2.48
CA VAL A 693 35.89 -14.45 -2.73
C VAL A 693 36.29 -14.33 -4.20
N SER A 694 37.53 -13.92 -4.45
CA SER A 694 38.09 -13.94 -5.81
C SER A 694 38.25 -15.39 -6.30
N MET A 695 37.81 -15.65 -7.52
CA MET A 695 37.88 -16.97 -8.14
C MET A 695 39.13 -17.12 -9.01
N THR A 696 39.60 -18.35 -9.17
CA THR A 696 40.81 -18.68 -9.95
C THR A 696 40.44 -19.34 -11.26
N LEU A 697 41.05 -18.94 -12.37
CA LEU A 697 40.88 -19.62 -13.66
C LEU A 697 41.38 -21.07 -13.57
N VAL A 698 40.55 -22.04 -13.94
CA VAL A 698 40.88 -23.47 -13.94
C VAL A 698 40.84 -24.12 -15.32
N GLY A 699 40.24 -23.46 -16.32
CA GLY A 699 40.20 -23.97 -17.70
C GLY A 699 39.40 -23.09 -18.66
N GLY A 700 39.23 -23.56 -19.89
CA GLY A 700 38.48 -22.85 -20.92
C GLY A 700 39.31 -21.88 -21.78
N ASP A 701 38.66 -21.29 -22.77
CA ASP A 701 39.21 -20.34 -23.74
C ASP A 701 38.11 -19.41 -24.29
N SER A 702 38.46 -18.50 -25.19
CA SER A 702 37.52 -17.53 -25.76
C SER A 702 36.40 -18.16 -26.60
N GLU A 703 36.59 -19.37 -27.15
CA GLU A 703 35.56 -20.05 -27.94
C GLU A 703 34.58 -20.83 -27.05
N ASN A 704 35.06 -21.44 -25.97
CA ASN A 704 34.31 -22.35 -25.11
C ASN A 704 33.89 -21.75 -23.76
N GLY A 705 34.33 -20.52 -23.49
CA GLY A 705 34.17 -19.81 -22.21
C GLY A 705 35.22 -20.21 -21.19
N TRP A 706 35.66 -19.25 -20.37
CA TRP A 706 36.64 -19.45 -19.30
C TRP A 706 35.96 -19.92 -18.03
N VAL A 707 36.48 -20.98 -17.40
CA VAL A 707 35.93 -21.56 -16.17
C VAL A 707 36.75 -21.11 -14.97
N TYR A 708 36.06 -20.54 -13.98
CA TYR A 708 36.63 -20.05 -12.73
C TYR A 708 36.15 -20.90 -11.57
N GLU A 709 37.02 -21.09 -10.57
CA GLU A 709 36.75 -21.88 -9.38
C GLU A 709 37.07 -21.12 -8.10
N ALA A 710 36.23 -21.30 -7.07
CA ALA A 710 36.56 -20.95 -5.69
C ALA A 710 36.17 -22.09 -4.75
N SER A 711 36.99 -22.30 -3.72
CA SER A 711 36.76 -23.30 -2.68
C SER A 711 36.51 -22.60 -1.35
N VAL A 712 35.36 -22.85 -0.72
CA VAL A 712 34.98 -22.20 0.54
C VAL A 712 34.51 -23.23 1.57
N GLU A 713 34.88 -23.01 2.83
CA GLU A 713 34.37 -23.79 3.95
C GLU A 713 33.12 -23.09 4.53
N ILE A 714 31.97 -23.76 4.49
CA ILE A 714 30.68 -23.20 4.90
C ILE A 714 30.05 -24.09 5.97
N SER A 715 29.90 -23.54 7.17
CA SER A 715 29.14 -24.16 8.26
C SER A 715 27.68 -23.69 8.22
N LYS A 716 26.73 -24.61 8.38
CA LYS A 716 25.28 -24.35 8.25
C LYS A 716 24.87 -23.83 6.86
N PRO A 717 25.13 -24.60 5.81
CA PRO A 717 24.89 -24.21 4.41
C PRO A 717 23.44 -23.75 4.12
N GLN A 718 22.46 -24.18 4.91
CA GLN A 718 21.06 -23.73 4.81
C GLN A 718 20.83 -22.23 5.08
N GLU A 719 21.73 -21.57 5.80
CA GLU A 719 21.65 -20.13 6.07
C GLU A 719 22.27 -19.30 4.95
N TYR A 720 22.91 -19.95 3.96
CA TYR A 720 23.71 -19.28 2.94
C TYR A 720 23.03 -19.22 1.59
N SER A 721 23.25 -18.11 0.90
CA SER A 721 23.02 -17.96 -0.54
C SER A 721 24.26 -17.37 -1.20
N TYR A 722 24.34 -17.48 -2.52
CA TYR A 722 25.51 -17.08 -3.30
C TYR A 722 25.13 -16.51 -4.66
N ALA A 723 26.01 -15.69 -5.21
CA ALA A 723 25.92 -15.15 -6.57
C ALA A 723 27.33 -14.94 -7.13
N PHE A 724 27.45 -14.77 -8.44
CA PHE A 724 28.72 -14.50 -9.11
C PHE A 724 28.74 -13.11 -9.74
N SER A 725 29.92 -12.49 -9.78
CA SER A 725 30.17 -11.30 -10.60
C SER A 725 31.48 -11.46 -11.36
N ALA A 726 31.61 -10.71 -12.45
CA ALA A 726 32.83 -10.59 -13.22
C ALA A 726 32.81 -9.27 -13.98
N ASN A 727 33.96 -8.78 -14.40
CA ASN A 727 34.07 -7.74 -15.41
C ASN A 727 34.95 -8.26 -16.57
N ASP A 728 34.93 -7.58 -17.70
CA ASP A 728 35.74 -7.94 -18.88
C ASP A 728 37.26 -7.72 -18.65
N GLY A 729 37.64 -7.04 -17.56
CA GLY A 729 39.01 -6.68 -17.22
C GLY A 729 39.66 -5.58 -18.05
N VAL A 730 38.87 -4.96 -18.92
CA VAL A 730 39.24 -3.80 -19.74
C VAL A 730 38.43 -2.58 -19.32
N HIS A 731 37.19 -2.79 -18.91
CA HIS A 731 36.19 -1.80 -18.54
C HIS A 731 35.57 -2.18 -17.19
N GLU A 732 35.90 -1.43 -16.13
CA GLU A 732 35.31 -1.66 -14.80
C GLU A 732 33.78 -1.45 -14.77
N VAL A 733 33.25 -0.79 -15.81
CA VAL A 733 31.83 -0.42 -15.95
C VAL A 733 30.98 -1.57 -16.51
N PHE A 734 31.52 -2.48 -17.34
CA PHE A 734 30.77 -3.62 -17.87
C PHE A 734 30.86 -4.82 -16.94
N GLN A 735 29.92 -4.86 -16.01
CA GLN A 735 29.69 -6.03 -15.17
C GLN A 735 29.03 -7.15 -15.99
N ALA A 736 29.38 -8.37 -15.63
CA ALA A 736 28.85 -9.54 -16.30
C ALA A 736 27.34 -9.68 -16.04
N VAL A 737 26.66 -10.24 -17.03
CA VAL A 737 25.22 -10.53 -17.00
C VAL A 737 24.98 -12.05 -17.08
N GLY A 738 23.75 -12.50 -16.83
CA GLY A 738 23.36 -13.91 -16.99
C GLY A 738 23.06 -14.62 -15.67
N ARG A 739 22.41 -15.79 -15.75
CA ARG A 739 21.81 -16.53 -14.61
C ARG A 739 22.68 -16.76 -13.36
N PRO A 740 24.01 -16.91 -13.45
CA PRO A 740 24.86 -17.02 -12.25
C PRO A 740 24.99 -15.72 -11.44
N THR A 741 24.65 -14.57 -12.02
CA THR A 741 24.64 -13.29 -11.27
C THR A 741 23.50 -13.20 -10.26
N PHE A 742 22.59 -14.16 -10.27
CA PHE A 742 21.38 -14.21 -9.46
C PHE A 742 21.67 -14.90 -8.14
N ARG A 743 21.19 -14.31 -7.05
CA ARG A 743 21.34 -14.88 -5.72
C ARG A 743 20.59 -16.19 -5.62
N ARG A 744 21.28 -17.27 -5.25
CA ARG A 744 20.72 -18.61 -5.06
C ARG A 744 21.06 -19.18 -3.69
N PRO A 745 20.12 -19.88 -3.02
CA PRO A 745 20.44 -20.60 -1.80
C PRO A 745 21.51 -21.67 -2.06
N LEU A 746 22.47 -21.82 -1.16
CA LEU A 746 23.61 -22.74 -1.28
C LEU A 746 23.18 -24.20 -1.26
N ILE A 747 22.31 -24.52 -0.31
CA ILE A 747 21.51 -25.74 -0.35
C ILE A 747 20.07 -25.33 -0.09
N PRO A 748 19.10 -26.11 -0.55
CA PRO A 748 17.74 -26.01 -0.03
C PRO A 748 17.83 -26.14 1.50
N ALA A 749 17.27 -25.18 2.22
CA ALA A 749 17.30 -25.27 3.67
C ALA A 749 16.55 -26.54 4.12
N GLU A 750 17.24 -27.43 4.84
CA GLU A 750 16.59 -28.58 5.46
C GLU A 750 15.73 -28.08 6.62
N TYR A 751 14.46 -27.85 6.30
CA TYR A 751 13.48 -27.48 7.29
C TYR A 751 12.83 -28.73 7.89
N SER A 752 12.53 -28.65 9.18
CA SER A 752 11.62 -29.55 9.87
C SER A 752 10.25 -28.90 9.99
N LEU A 753 9.24 -29.68 10.38
CA LEU A 753 7.91 -29.15 10.69
C LEU A 753 7.93 -28.15 11.86
N ALA A 754 8.93 -28.21 12.74
CA ALA A 754 9.09 -27.26 13.83
C ALA A 754 9.45 -25.85 13.34
N ASP A 755 9.97 -25.74 12.12
CA ASP A 755 10.37 -24.48 11.51
C ASP A 755 9.22 -23.77 10.78
N PHE A 756 8.03 -24.39 10.70
CA PHE A 756 6.86 -23.77 10.08
C PHE A 756 6.48 -22.44 10.79
N PRO A 757 6.18 -21.35 10.05
CA PRO A 757 5.95 -21.25 8.60
C PRO A 757 7.19 -20.85 7.78
N THR A 758 8.38 -20.73 8.38
CA THR A 758 9.62 -20.23 7.74
C THR A 758 9.91 -20.75 6.32
N PRO A 759 9.72 -22.05 6.00
CA PRO A 759 9.98 -22.55 4.65
C PRO A 759 9.14 -21.88 3.57
N PHE A 760 8.01 -21.28 3.94
CA PHE A 760 7.00 -20.68 3.08
C PHE A 760 7.00 -19.14 3.14
N THR A 761 7.92 -18.54 3.92
CA THR A 761 8.00 -17.09 4.19
C THR A 761 9.44 -16.55 4.09
N SER A 762 10.24 -17.08 3.17
CA SER A 762 11.68 -16.77 3.05
C SER A 762 11.94 -15.26 2.89
N ASP A 763 12.86 -14.71 3.69
CA ASP A 763 13.22 -13.28 3.73
C ASP A 763 12.02 -12.34 3.93
N GLY A 764 11.00 -12.76 4.67
CA GLY A 764 9.79 -11.97 4.94
C GLY A 764 8.80 -11.92 3.79
N SER A 765 9.04 -12.64 2.69
CA SER A 765 8.10 -12.72 1.56
C SER A 765 7.53 -14.13 1.37
N SER A 766 6.23 -14.23 1.13
CA SER A 766 5.59 -15.49 0.73
C SER A 766 5.78 -15.77 -0.76
N LEU A 767 6.13 -17.00 -1.12
CA LEU A 767 6.19 -17.47 -2.52
C LEU A 767 5.63 -18.88 -2.56
N VAL A 768 4.30 -19.00 -2.48
CA VAL A 768 3.59 -20.27 -2.26
C VAL A 768 2.52 -20.50 -3.31
N THR A 769 2.46 -21.71 -3.87
CA THR A 769 1.31 -22.19 -4.64
C THR A 769 0.57 -23.26 -3.85
N VAL A 770 -0.72 -23.07 -3.60
CA VAL A 770 -1.57 -24.07 -2.95
C VAL A 770 -2.29 -24.90 -4.00
N VAL A 771 -2.15 -26.22 -3.89
CA VAL A 771 -2.81 -27.18 -4.77
C VAL A 771 -3.94 -27.85 -4.01
N ILE A 772 -5.16 -27.57 -4.43
CA ILE A 772 -6.39 -28.05 -3.79
C ILE A 772 -7.03 -29.09 -4.71
N GLY A 773 -7.56 -30.17 -4.13
CA GLY A 773 -8.29 -31.16 -4.91
C GLY A 773 -9.58 -30.61 -5.51
N GLU A 774 -9.90 -30.97 -6.75
CA GLU A 774 -11.18 -30.61 -7.38
C GLU A 774 -12.36 -31.31 -6.69
N THR A 775 -13.47 -30.58 -6.50
CA THR A 775 -14.69 -31.09 -5.85
C THR A 775 -15.46 -32.07 -6.74
N ALA A 776 -15.37 -31.90 -8.06
CA ALA A 776 -15.86 -32.89 -9.01
C ALA A 776 -15.05 -34.18 -8.92
N GLY A 777 -15.69 -35.33 -9.17
CA GLY A 777 -15.03 -36.62 -9.12
C GLY A 777 -14.06 -36.79 -10.29
N HIS A 778 -12.78 -37.00 -10.00
CA HIS A 778 -11.72 -37.07 -11.00
C HIS A 778 -10.55 -37.98 -10.60
N GLY A 779 -9.50 -38.00 -11.43
CA GLY A 779 -8.25 -38.72 -11.14
C GLY A 779 -8.40 -40.24 -11.10
N ALA A 780 -7.48 -40.90 -10.38
CA ALA A 780 -7.38 -42.36 -10.35
C ALA A 780 -8.59 -43.06 -9.68
N PHE A 781 -9.33 -42.36 -8.83
CA PHE A 781 -10.40 -42.95 -8.01
C PHE A 781 -11.80 -42.38 -8.29
N GLY A 782 -11.92 -41.33 -9.10
CA GLY A 782 -13.20 -40.67 -9.38
C GLY A 782 -13.86 -40.05 -8.16
N LEU A 783 -13.07 -39.68 -7.15
CA LEU A 783 -13.53 -39.02 -5.93
C LEU A 783 -13.21 -37.52 -6.03
N GLY A 784 -14.04 -36.69 -5.40
CA GLY A 784 -13.84 -35.25 -5.34
C GLY A 784 -13.52 -34.80 -3.92
N ALA A 785 -12.72 -33.75 -3.80
CA ALA A 785 -12.41 -33.11 -2.53
C ALA A 785 -13.65 -32.54 -1.88
N ARG A 786 -13.62 -32.34 -0.57
CA ARG A 786 -14.72 -31.69 0.14
C ARG A 786 -14.39 -30.23 0.36
N THR A 787 -15.42 -29.39 0.42
CA THR A 787 -15.29 -27.97 0.78
C THR A 787 -14.52 -27.75 2.08
N VAL A 788 -14.52 -28.72 3.00
CA VAL A 788 -13.74 -28.65 4.24
C VAL A 788 -12.22 -28.69 4.02
N ASP A 789 -11.74 -29.33 2.96
CA ASP A 789 -10.32 -29.34 2.58
C ASP A 789 -9.92 -27.94 2.07
N VAL A 790 -10.80 -27.29 1.29
CA VAL A 790 -10.65 -25.89 0.85
C VAL A 790 -10.60 -24.94 2.05
N LEU A 791 -11.50 -25.09 3.02
CA LEU A 791 -11.52 -24.28 4.24
C LEU A 791 -10.21 -24.41 5.04
N GLY A 792 -9.64 -25.62 5.10
CA GLY A 792 -8.34 -25.86 5.73
C GLY A 792 -7.21 -25.11 5.02
N ALA A 793 -7.20 -25.16 3.68
CA ALA A 793 -6.24 -24.45 2.83
C ALA A 793 -6.32 -22.93 2.99
N VAL A 794 -7.53 -22.35 3.00
CA VAL A 794 -7.74 -20.90 3.22
C VAL A 794 -7.16 -20.45 4.55
N GLY A 795 -7.41 -21.20 5.63
CA GLY A 795 -6.86 -20.86 6.94
C GLY A 795 -5.33 -20.95 6.97
N LEU A 796 -4.72 -21.94 6.31
CA LEU A 796 -3.27 -22.03 6.17
C LEU A 796 -2.68 -20.80 5.45
N MET A 797 -3.33 -20.36 4.37
CA MET A 797 -2.86 -19.18 3.63
C MET A 797 -3.00 -17.89 4.41
N HIS A 798 -4.06 -17.74 5.20
CA HIS A 798 -4.17 -16.64 6.13
C HIS A 798 -2.99 -16.61 7.12
N THR A 799 -2.62 -17.76 7.71
CA THR A 799 -1.49 -17.86 8.63
C THR A 799 -0.14 -17.53 7.96
N ILE A 800 0.10 -18.01 6.74
CA ILE A 800 1.32 -17.69 5.97
C ILE A 800 1.37 -16.20 5.61
N GLY A 801 0.23 -15.64 5.19
CA GLY A 801 0.10 -14.21 4.88
C GLY A 801 0.41 -13.33 6.08
N LEU A 802 -0.11 -13.65 7.27
CA LEU A 802 0.21 -12.94 8.52
C LEU A 802 1.68 -13.05 8.93
N ALA A 803 2.36 -14.12 8.51
CA ALA A 803 3.77 -14.35 8.80
C ALA A 803 4.71 -13.74 7.73
N SER A 804 4.17 -13.00 6.76
CA SER A 804 4.92 -12.40 5.65
C SER A 804 4.68 -10.88 5.58
N ASP A 805 5.71 -10.12 5.20
CA ASP A 805 5.67 -8.68 4.95
C ASP A 805 5.17 -8.35 3.52
N ALA A 806 5.39 -9.27 2.57
CA ALA A 806 4.94 -9.19 1.17
C ALA A 806 4.86 -10.60 0.54
N GLY A 807 4.53 -10.71 -0.75
CA GLY A 807 4.69 -11.96 -1.51
C GLY A 807 3.56 -12.34 -2.46
N VAL A 808 3.71 -13.53 -3.06
CA VAL A 808 2.75 -14.16 -3.98
C VAL A 808 2.19 -15.43 -3.34
N CYS A 809 0.86 -15.44 -3.21
CA CYS A 809 0.07 -16.61 -2.91
C CYS A 809 -0.74 -16.97 -4.16
N ASN A 810 -0.37 -18.07 -4.81
CA ASN A 810 -1.15 -18.65 -5.89
C ASN A 810 -1.95 -19.84 -5.39
N TRP A 811 -3.02 -20.17 -6.09
CA TRP A 811 -3.82 -21.36 -5.86
C TRP A 811 -4.22 -21.97 -7.19
N VAL A 812 -4.35 -23.29 -7.21
CA VAL A 812 -4.67 -24.03 -8.42
C VAL A 812 -5.34 -25.34 -8.03
N THR A 813 -6.24 -25.83 -8.88
CA THR A 813 -6.79 -27.17 -8.70
C THR A 813 -5.78 -28.23 -9.12
N ASP A 814 -5.83 -29.40 -8.51
CA ASP A 814 -4.94 -30.48 -8.89
C ASP A 814 -5.14 -30.97 -10.33
N GLU A 815 -6.37 -30.89 -10.90
CA GLU A 815 -6.64 -31.22 -12.31
C GLU A 815 -5.88 -30.36 -13.33
N GLU A 816 -5.63 -29.08 -12.98
CA GLU A 816 -4.89 -28.16 -13.84
C GLU A 816 -3.39 -28.51 -13.90
N LEU A 817 -2.87 -29.10 -12.83
CA LEU A 817 -1.45 -29.46 -12.70
C LEU A 817 -1.16 -30.92 -13.01
N VAL A 818 -2.05 -31.84 -12.64
CA VAL A 818 -1.75 -33.26 -12.58
C VAL A 818 -2.62 -34.03 -13.55
N ARG A 819 -1.97 -34.78 -14.44
CA ARG A 819 -2.64 -35.69 -15.38
C ARG A 819 -2.45 -37.12 -14.93
N VAL A 820 -3.53 -37.89 -15.01
CA VAL A 820 -3.54 -39.33 -14.75
C VAL A 820 -3.91 -40.05 -16.05
N ASP A 821 -2.98 -40.80 -16.63
CA ASP A 821 -3.21 -41.61 -17.83
C ASP A 821 -2.74 -43.04 -17.61
N GLY A 822 -3.61 -44.03 -17.82
CA GLY A 822 -3.26 -45.44 -17.64
C GLY A 822 -2.76 -45.85 -16.24
N GLY A 823 -2.92 -45.00 -15.22
CA GLY A 823 -2.37 -45.20 -13.88
C GLY A 823 -1.02 -44.51 -13.62
N GLU A 824 -0.41 -43.90 -14.63
CA GLU A 824 0.76 -43.03 -14.45
C GLU A 824 0.30 -41.61 -14.10
N ILE A 825 0.97 -41.01 -13.12
CA ILE A 825 0.69 -39.65 -12.63
C ILE A 825 1.82 -38.73 -13.10
N ALA A 826 1.48 -37.70 -13.88
CA ALA A 826 2.42 -36.72 -14.38
C ALA A 826 2.03 -35.31 -13.91
N VAL A 827 3.00 -34.57 -13.37
CA VAL A 827 2.81 -33.21 -12.84
C VAL A 827 3.39 -32.18 -13.81
N ASN A 828 2.60 -31.17 -14.16
CA ASN A 828 3.01 -30.05 -14.98
C ASN A 828 3.62 -28.92 -14.14
N TRP A 829 4.90 -29.07 -13.83
CA TRP A 829 5.62 -28.12 -12.99
C TRP A 829 5.82 -26.73 -13.58
N SER A 830 5.61 -26.52 -14.89
CA SER A 830 5.69 -25.19 -15.49
C SER A 830 4.51 -24.29 -15.12
N GLY A 831 3.39 -24.88 -14.66
CA GLY A 831 2.22 -24.15 -14.15
C GLY A 831 2.36 -23.69 -12.69
N VAL A 832 3.46 -24.01 -12.03
CA VAL A 832 3.74 -23.64 -10.64
C VAL A 832 4.89 -22.61 -10.63
N PRO A 833 4.59 -21.31 -10.51
CA PRO A 833 5.62 -20.27 -10.61
C PRO A 833 6.45 -20.11 -9.33
N THR A 834 6.07 -20.78 -8.24
CA THR A 834 6.68 -20.61 -6.93
C THR A 834 7.67 -21.73 -6.59
N SER A 835 8.65 -21.42 -5.73
CA SER A 835 9.63 -22.38 -5.21
C SER A 835 9.09 -23.26 -4.07
N THR A 836 7.91 -22.90 -3.53
CA THR A 836 7.24 -23.66 -2.46
C THR A 836 5.79 -23.98 -2.82
N VAL A 837 5.32 -25.14 -2.39
CA VAL A 837 4.01 -25.70 -2.73
C VAL A 837 3.34 -26.28 -1.49
N ILE A 838 2.02 -26.10 -1.35
CA ILE A 838 1.22 -26.73 -0.31
C ILE A 838 0.12 -27.56 -0.97
N SER A 839 0.13 -28.88 -0.78
CA SER A 839 -0.93 -29.77 -1.26
C SER A 839 -1.88 -30.09 -0.11
N VAL A 840 -3.16 -29.74 -0.25
CA VAL A 840 -4.19 -29.96 0.78
C VAL A 840 -5.25 -30.92 0.26
N GLY A 841 -5.48 -32.00 1.01
CA GLY A 841 -6.47 -33.03 0.70
C GLY A 841 -5.83 -34.40 0.50
N GLY A 842 -6.57 -35.46 0.82
CA GLY A 842 -6.05 -36.83 0.77
C GLY A 842 -5.74 -37.32 -0.64
N PRO A 843 -4.89 -38.36 -0.80
CA PRO A 843 -4.51 -38.92 -2.10
C PRO A 843 -5.67 -39.52 -2.89
N GLY A 844 -6.82 -39.74 -2.25
CA GLY A 844 -8.06 -40.11 -2.95
C GLY A 844 -8.70 -38.95 -3.71
N VAL A 845 -8.42 -37.70 -3.35
CA VAL A 845 -9.11 -36.48 -3.83
C VAL A 845 -8.18 -35.36 -4.29
N ASN A 846 -6.86 -35.49 -4.06
CA ASN A 846 -5.83 -34.58 -4.54
C ASN A 846 -4.71 -35.40 -5.20
N MET A 847 -4.58 -35.29 -6.51
CA MET A 847 -3.66 -36.08 -7.33
C MET A 847 -2.19 -35.69 -7.13
N LEU A 848 -1.89 -34.47 -6.68
CA LEU A 848 -0.53 -34.11 -6.28
C LEU A 848 -0.17 -34.81 -4.95
N THR A 849 -1.10 -34.91 -4.01
CA THR A 849 -0.88 -35.74 -2.81
C THR A 849 -0.72 -37.22 -3.17
N LEU A 850 -1.45 -37.73 -4.17
CA LEU A 850 -1.29 -39.10 -4.67
C LEU A 850 0.05 -39.33 -5.36
N TYR A 851 0.55 -38.35 -6.13
CA TYR A 851 1.86 -38.40 -6.76
C TYR A 851 2.98 -38.67 -5.75
N TYR A 852 2.90 -38.07 -4.56
CA TYR A 852 3.87 -38.27 -3.48
C TYR A 852 3.58 -39.48 -2.58
N ASN A 853 2.53 -40.26 -2.85
CA ASN A 853 2.11 -41.33 -1.95
C ASN A 853 3.20 -42.41 -1.78
N ASP A 854 3.87 -42.80 -2.87
CA ASP A 854 4.87 -43.87 -2.84
C ASP A 854 6.20 -43.45 -2.19
N SER A 855 6.49 -42.15 -2.15
CA SER A 855 7.65 -41.57 -1.46
C SER A 855 7.34 -41.13 -0.03
N SER A 856 6.07 -41.20 0.39
CA SER A 856 5.66 -40.79 1.73
C SER A 856 6.15 -41.77 2.80
N PRO A 857 6.63 -41.28 3.96
CA PRO A 857 6.85 -42.14 5.12
C PRO A 857 5.53 -42.68 5.69
N PHE A 858 4.40 -42.02 5.37
CA PHE A 858 3.06 -42.36 5.85
C PHE A 858 2.06 -42.55 4.69
N PRO A 859 2.28 -43.54 3.80
CA PRO A 859 1.49 -43.67 2.58
C PRO A 859 0.05 -44.08 2.87
N TRP A 860 -0.86 -43.67 2.00
CA TRP A 860 -2.22 -44.19 1.98
C TRP A 860 -2.24 -45.57 1.35
N LEU A 861 -2.70 -46.56 2.13
CA LEU A 861 -3.00 -47.90 1.62
C LEU A 861 -4.49 -48.03 1.39
N TYR A 862 -4.86 -48.15 0.12
CA TYR A 862 -6.24 -48.25 -0.30
C TYR A 862 -6.49 -49.50 -1.14
N GLU A 863 -7.44 -50.31 -0.69
CA GLU A 863 -8.09 -51.33 -1.50
C GLU A 863 -9.60 -51.15 -1.36
N PRO A 864 -10.32 -50.83 -2.45
CA PRO A 864 -11.75 -50.59 -2.41
C PRO A 864 -12.52 -51.69 -1.67
N GLY A 865 -13.23 -51.32 -0.61
CA GLY A 865 -14.04 -52.24 0.20
C GLY A 865 -13.26 -53.16 1.14
N VAL A 866 -11.93 -53.07 1.19
CA VAL A 866 -11.07 -53.92 2.03
C VAL A 866 -10.29 -53.09 3.05
N ARG A 867 -9.55 -52.07 2.62
CA ARG A 867 -8.73 -51.23 3.50
C ARG A 867 -8.64 -49.78 3.02
N SER A 868 -8.60 -48.87 3.97
CA SER A 868 -8.25 -47.46 3.77
C SER A 868 -7.57 -46.97 5.04
N CYS A 869 -6.25 -46.97 5.06
CA CYS A 869 -5.46 -46.54 6.21
C CYS A 869 -4.28 -45.66 5.82
N ILE A 870 -3.86 -44.81 6.76
CA ILE A 870 -2.50 -44.26 6.78
C ILE A 870 -1.61 -45.39 7.31
N TYR A 871 -0.68 -45.86 6.50
CA TYR A 871 0.30 -46.86 6.90
C TYR A 871 1.55 -46.18 7.43
N ASP A 872 2.09 -46.70 8.51
CA ASP A 872 3.30 -46.22 9.13
C ASP A 872 4.45 -47.16 8.81
N SER A 873 5.36 -46.67 7.97
CA SER A 873 6.52 -47.44 7.51
C SER A 873 7.57 -47.68 8.62
N LEU A 874 7.54 -46.94 9.73
CA LEU A 874 8.43 -47.16 10.87
C LEU A 874 7.96 -48.31 11.75
N THR A 875 6.65 -48.38 11.99
CA THR A 875 6.08 -49.29 12.99
C THR A 875 5.22 -50.42 12.42
N ASP A 876 5.06 -50.46 11.08
CA ASP A 876 4.18 -51.39 10.36
C ASP A 876 2.70 -51.30 10.82
N ARG A 877 2.25 -50.14 11.28
CA ARG A 877 0.88 -49.91 11.76
C ARG A 877 -0.01 -49.31 10.68
N CYS A 878 -1.30 -49.61 10.75
CA CYS A 878 -2.32 -48.94 9.92
C CYS A 878 -3.31 -48.20 10.81
N TYR A 879 -3.45 -46.89 10.56
CA TYR A 879 -4.41 -46.03 11.22
C TYR A 879 -5.66 -45.86 10.34
N SER A 880 -6.84 -46.07 10.89
CA SER A 880 -8.12 -45.99 10.18
C SER A 880 -9.06 -45.00 10.85
N SER A 881 -9.90 -44.32 10.07
CA SER A 881 -10.81 -43.29 10.57
C SER A 881 -11.94 -43.87 11.42
N GLY A 882 -12.30 -43.16 12.48
CA GLY A 882 -13.54 -43.35 13.24
C GLY A 882 -14.69 -42.48 12.72
N TYR A 883 -14.53 -41.90 11.53
CA TYR A 883 -15.41 -40.91 10.91
C TYR A 883 -15.65 -39.69 11.81
N ARG A 884 -16.84 -39.57 12.40
CA ARG A 884 -17.23 -38.39 13.20
C ARG A 884 -16.62 -38.37 14.61
N ARG A 885 -16.08 -39.48 15.11
CA ARG A 885 -15.58 -39.59 16.49
C ARG A 885 -14.09 -39.27 16.62
N TYR A 886 -13.30 -39.74 15.66
CA TYR A 886 -11.88 -39.47 15.59
C TYR A 886 -11.41 -39.67 14.14
N ASP A 887 -10.32 -39.02 13.80
CA ASP A 887 -9.68 -39.16 12.49
C ASP A 887 -8.17 -39.09 12.62
N TYR A 888 -7.47 -39.58 11.60
CA TYR A 888 -6.01 -39.50 11.52
C TYR A 888 -5.62 -38.64 10.31
N ALA A 889 -4.53 -37.90 10.49
CA ALA A 889 -4.01 -36.96 9.51
C ALA A 889 -2.50 -37.01 9.42
N VAL A 890 -1.98 -36.61 8.27
CA VAL A 890 -0.55 -36.49 7.97
C VAL A 890 -0.25 -35.03 7.69
N ILE A 891 0.84 -34.54 8.27
CA ILE A 891 1.53 -33.33 7.84
C ILE A 891 2.93 -33.77 7.44
N TRP A 892 3.36 -33.47 6.23
CA TRP A 892 4.65 -33.89 5.72
C TRP A 892 5.31 -32.79 4.91
N LEU A 893 6.50 -32.37 5.33
CA LEU A 893 7.37 -31.47 4.60
C LEU A 893 8.39 -32.28 3.79
N HIS A 894 8.31 -32.16 2.48
CA HIS A 894 9.11 -32.88 1.50
C HIS A 894 9.88 -31.89 0.63
N TYR A 895 11.13 -32.17 0.31
CA TYR A 895 11.84 -31.47 -0.75
C TYR A 895 11.89 -32.36 -1.99
N ASP A 896 11.27 -31.89 -3.08
CA ASP A 896 11.26 -32.57 -4.37
C ASP A 896 12.50 -32.13 -5.17
N GLU A 897 13.52 -32.98 -5.20
CA GLU A 897 14.79 -32.71 -5.88
C GLU A 897 14.61 -32.57 -7.40
N GLN A 898 13.64 -33.26 -8.00
CA GLN A 898 13.41 -33.19 -9.46
C GLN A 898 12.67 -31.90 -9.84
N ALA A 899 11.76 -31.45 -8.98
CA ALA A 899 11.04 -30.20 -9.18
C ALA A 899 11.84 -28.98 -8.68
N GLY A 900 12.84 -29.19 -7.82
CA GLY A 900 13.61 -28.13 -7.15
C GLY A 900 12.76 -27.31 -6.16
N ARG A 901 11.82 -27.96 -5.43
CA ARG A 901 10.80 -27.26 -4.62
C ARG A 901 10.55 -27.90 -3.27
N SER A 902 10.20 -27.06 -2.29
CA SER A 902 9.67 -27.52 -0.99
C SER A 902 8.16 -27.71 -1.06
N VAL A 903 7.68 -28.88 -0.65
CA VAL A 903 6.27 -29.29 -0.72
C VAL A 903 5.75 -29.67 0.67
N LEU A 904 4.73 -28.98 1.15
CA LEU A 904 3.98 -29.37 2.35
C LEU A 904 2.74 -30.14 1.95
N VAL A 905 2.69 -31.43 2.28
CA VAL A 905 1.55 -32.30 2.04
C VAL A 905 0.72 -32.41 3.32
N VAL A 906 -0.54 -31.99 3.26
CA VAL A 906 -1.46 -31.90 4.42
C VAL A 906 -2.75 -32.63 4.11
N TRP A 907 -3.02 -33.74 4.80
CA TRP A 907 -4.22 -34.51 4.52
C TRP A 907 -4.71 -35.38 5.67
N GLY A 908 -5.98 -35.77 5.65
CA GLY A 908 -6.51 -36.81 6.53
C GLY A 908 -7.35 -37.87 5.80
N LEU A 909 -7.65 -38.96 6.51
CA LEU A 909 -8.48 -40.05 5.97
C LEU A 909 -9.92 -39.60 5.66
N THR A 910 -10.38 -38.54 6.33
CA THR A 910 -11.55 -37.76 5.94
C THR A 910 -11.19 -36.27 5.99
N GLY A 911 -12.07 -35.42 5.45
CA GLY A 911 -11.88 -33.96 5.54
C GLY A 911 -11.82 -33.41 6.98
N ARG A 912 -12.18 -34.19 8.00
CA ARG A 912 -11.96 -33.82 9.41
C ARG A 912 -10.49 -33.95 9.81
N GLY A 913 -9.83 -35.03 9.39
CA GLY A 913 -8.39 -35.19 9.56
C GLY A 913 -7.64 -34.07 8.84
N THR A 914 -8.00 -33.75 7.59
CA THR A 914 -7.40 -32.62 6.86
C THR A 914 -7.58 -31.31 7.63
N GLN A 915 -8.80 -31.01 8.10
CA GLN A 915 -9.04 -29.81 8.92
C GLN A 915 -8.24 -29.78 10.21
N ALA A 916 -8.08 -30.93 10.89
CA ALA A 916 -7.30 -30.98 12.13
C ALA A 916 -5.82 -30.72 11.90
N ALA A 917 -5.25 -31.25 10.80
CA ALA A 917 -3.88 -30.96 10.40
C ALA A 917 -3.71 -29.48 10.02
N CYS A 918 -4.65 -28.90 9.26
CA CYS A 918 -4.66 -27.47 8.96
C CYS A 918 -4.80 -26.61 10.22
N LEU A 919 -5.64 -26.98 11.20
CA LEU A 919 -5.82 -26.26 12.46
C LEU A 919 -4.51 -26.21 13.28
N VAL A 920 -3.79 -27.33 13.34
CA VAL A 920 -2.48 -27.40 14.02
C VAL A 920 -1.48 -26.42 13.40
N LEU A 921 -1.39 -26.39 12.08
CA LEU A 921 -0.51 -25.47 11.35
C LEU A 921 -0.97 -24.01 11.45
N GLN A 922 -2.28 -23.75 11.44
CA GLN A 922 -2.84 -22.39 11.61
C GLN A 922 -2.51 -21.78 12.97
N HIS A 923 -2.36 -22.64 13.98
CA HIS A 923 -2.03 -22.27 15.36
C HIS A 923 -0.70 -22.90 15.79
N TYR A 924 0.30 -22.87 14.91
CA TYR A 924 1.60 -23.51 15.12
C TYR A 924 2.32 -23.02 16.38
N TRP A 925 2.05 -21.80 16.85
CA TRP A 925 2.57 -21.28 18.13
C TRP A 925 1.98 -21.99 19.37
N GLU A 926 0.74 -22.50 19.29
CA GLU A 926 0.07 -23.26 20.35
C GLU A 926 0.34 -24.77 20.23
N TYR A 927 0.42 -25.29 19.01
CA TYR A 927 0.58 -26.72 18.73
C TYR A 927 1.99 -27.13 18.30
N GLY A 928 3.00 -26.26 18.42
CA GLY A 928 4.36 -26.52 17.93
C GLY A 928 5.00 -27.81 18.44
N GLU A 929 4.64 -28.24 19.65
CA GLU A 929 5.08 -29.52 20.22
C GLU A 929 4.59 -30.75 19.43
N LEU A 930 3.58 -30.61 18.57
CA LEU A 930 3.07 -31.64 17.67
C LEU A 930 3.79 -31.65 16.30
N LEU A 931 4.51 -30.59 15.95
CA LEU A 931 5.21 -30.43 14.68
C LEU A 931 6.68 -30.82 14.85
N ARG A 932 7.02 -32.09 14.59
CA ARG A 932 8.38 -32.63 14.80
C ARG A 932 8.86 -33.42 13.60
N GLY A 933 10.16 -33.36 13.34
CA GLY A 933 10.79 -34.05 12.22
C GLY A 933 10.24 -33.57 10.87
N ARG A 934 10.31 -34.41 9.84
CA ARG A 934 9.84 -34.07 8.48
C ARG A 934 8.39 -34.45 8.25
N ALA A 935 7.86 -35.44 8.95
CA ALA A 935 6.45 -35.82 8.84
C ALA A 935 5.86 -36.23 10.18
N VAL A 936 4.57 -36.02 10.38
CA VAL A 936 3.84 -36.47 11.57
C VAL A 936 2.53 -37.12 11.21
N VAL A 937 2.12 -38.09 12.02
CA VAL A 937 0.75 -38.58 12.07
C VAL A 937 0.06 -38.00 13.30
N LEU A 938 -1.04 -37.29 13.09
CA LEU A 938 -1.88 -36.72 14.13
C LEU A 938 -3.16 -37.55 14.30
N LYS A 939 -3.68 -37.61 15.52
CA LYS A 939 -5.01 -38.11 15.83
C LYS A 939 -5.87 -36.97 16.37
N TRP A 940 -6.95 -36.66 15.67
CA TRP A 940 -8.00 -35.78 16.15
C TRP A 940 -9.14 -36.60 16.78
N THR A 941 -9.68 -36.14 17.92
CA THR A 941 -10.84 -36.74 18.59
C THR A 941 -11.83 -35.64 18.98
N ASP A 942 -13.07 -35.77 18.52
CA ASP A 942 -14.20 -34.88 18.83
C ASP A 942 -14.51 -34.96 20.34
N SER A 943 -13.95 -34.05 21.12
CA SER A 943 -14.00 -34.11 22.59
C SER A 943 -15.23 -33.42 23.16
N ASN A 944 -15.77 -32.45 22.42
CA ASN A 944 -16.94 -31.69 22.81
C ASN A 944 -18.25 -32.26 22.20
N GLY A 945 -18.16 -33.23 21.28
CA GLY A 945 -19.27 -33.95 20.67
C GLY A 945 -20.03 -33.14 19.63
N ASN A 946 -19.49 -32.02 19.16
CA ASN A 946 -20.17 -31.12 18.24
C ASN A 946 -19.99 -31.53 16.76
N GLY A 947 -19.14 -32.51 16.49
CA GLY A 947 -18.84 -32.97 15.15
C GLY A 947 -18.25 -31.87 14.26
N LYS A 948 -17.44 -30.97 14.80
CA LYS A 948 -16.62 -29.98 14.09
C LYS A 948 -15.19 -30.11 14.59
N VAL A 949 -14.21 -29.70 13.79
CA VAL A 949 -12.82 -29.62 14.24
C VAL A 949 -12.61 -28.24 14.82
N ASP A 950 -12.28 -28.14 16.10
CA ASP A 950 -12.00 -26.88 16.77
C ASP A 950 -11.00 -27.04 17.94
N LYS A 951 -10.60 -25.92 18.55
CA LYS A 951 -9.62 -25.91 19.65
C LYS A 951 -10.10 -26.60 20.94
N ALA A 952 -11.39 -26.88 21.09
CA ALA A 952 -11.91 -27.62 22.22
C ALA A 952 -11.82 -29.15 22.04
N ASP A 953 -11.34 -29.60 20.87
CA ASP A 953 -11.02 -31.01 20.61
C ASP A 953 -9.63 -31.41 21.08
N ASN A 954 -9.41 -32.72 21.12
CA ASN A 954 -8.14 -33.31 21.48
C ASN A 954 -7.39 -33.73 20.21
N ILE A 955 -6.27 -33.07 19.95
CA ILE A 955 -5.34 -33.39 18.86
C ILE A 955 -4.03 -33.86 19.47
N GLN A 956 -3.57 -35.05 19.07
CA GLN A 956 -2.38 -35.67 19.64
C GLN A 956 -1.43 -36.14 18.54
N LEU A 957 -0.13 -35.97 18.79
CA LEU A 957 0.92 -36.58 17.99
C LEU A 957 0.92 -38.10 18.23
N VAL A 958 0.83 -38.87 17.15
CA VAL A 958 0.81 -40.34 17.18
C VAL A 958 2.15 -40.90 16.79
N GLU A 959 2.73 -40.36 15.72
CA GLU A 959 4.00 -40.78 15.15
C GLU A 959 4.73 -39.58 14.55
N SER A 960 6.06 -39.61 14.54
CA SER A 960 6.89 -38.59 13.90
C SER A 960 8.03 -39.23 13.14
N TRP A 961 8.16 -38.89 11.86
CA TRP A 961 9.27 -39.26 11.01
C TRP A 961 10.40 -38.21 11.14
N PRO A 962 11.65 -38.62 11.42
CA PRO A 962 12.77 -37.70 11.68
C PRO A 962 13.13 -36.79 10.50
#